data_AF-A0A1V5HGZ4-F1
#
_entry.id   AF-A0A1V5HGZ4-F1
#
_cell.length_a   1.000
_cell.length_b   1.000
_cell.length_c   1.000
_cell.angle_alpha   90.00
_cell.angle_beta   90.00
_cell.angle_gamma   90.00
#
_symmetry.space_group_name_H-M   'P 1'
#
loop_
_entity.id
_entity.type
_entity.pdbx_description
1 polymer ?
#
loop_
_entity_poly.entity_id
_entity_poly.type
_entity_poly.pdbx_seq_one_letter_code
_entity_poly.pdbx_strand_id
1 'polypeptide(L)'
;METRITNLYTLPKTRGTLTTPLTRLASALAVALATILSAATASAGIYYDTSTGGDWGTSANWSPVGVPVAGDWINVDLAMTVNGDYSYGDSTGVNNSTGNSTITINDSYALTHVAGSLHSRRNTTINGPATGLGTYLNQGHYLETYRFYLNNNLLFDCPGTLEFRSNQFAQIAAGATVRVANGTLIKSGSDGFSIQNSGVITSVDGAGTLQPVKVDVQEGTLSIQNDGTGEFRFSSLTVAAGAILKLANSNMTYSSTTGDMFNVAGKIQITKALRVGEDVTFNAAQGVEWTDGSLYTNGHTVTNPSGSPNTITLGGETVYGDGTTGALVNEGTIRVTGRFYTSDGATYTNRGLHEFVSGDYSSVNAGTVFDNQGTLLKSGTDYYAIGQSGILRNSGTVQVTQAELELRSELDTTQFYNPTSKTLTSGTWRLLATEGAGTAILDLQDANSARVTTIGPGVTVELENSGASFPNLEAYLTTVNGTLLVNGTKNLDLAGASAGSLTVGATGLLGGTGTVTGNVSVSGTVAPGKQPGVLSVTGDLALLSDSTVEIEVLDPLGVAGTDWDLLSVSGQLALPAAGSVKLGLYALAPGLEAEGFSIPFASYGSVLNFSPSLFVIDDPLGSFVGGSLAVTQSGNQLWLNYTAIPEPASLTLLALLAVGLSNRAAVAGLRQRR
;
A
#
# COMPACT_ATOMS: atom_id res chain seq x y z
N MET A 1 -4.63 -72.33 -34.91
CA MET A 1 -4.51 -72.90 -36.27
C MET A 1 -3.58 -71.98 -37.05
N GLU A 2 -2.44 -72.45 -37.56
CA GLU A 2 -2.32 -73.38 -38.72
C GLU A 2 -2.78 -72.71 -40.03
N THR A 3 -2.04 -72.72 -41.15
CA THR A 3 -0.82 -73.49 -41.50
C THR A 3 0.03 -72.76 -42.54
N ARG A 4 1.30 -73.18 -42.70
CA ARG A 4 2.10 -73.00 -43.92
C ARG A 4 1.35 -73.51 -45.17
N ILE A 5 1.65 -72.93 -46.34
CA ILE A 5 1.83 -73.73 -47.57
C ILE A 5 3.12 -73.30 -48.28
N THR A 6 4.00 -74.28 -48.49
CA THR A 6 5.18 -74.23 -49.36
C THR A 6 4.83 -74.94 -50.67
N ASN A 7 5.39 -74.52 -51.81
CA ASN A 7 5.99 -75.36 -52.88
C ASN A 7 5.95 -74.64 -54.25
N LEU A 8 7.08 -74.47 -54.95
CA LEU A 8 7.90 -75.47 -55.67
C LEU A 8 7.32 -75.77 -57.08
N TYR A 9 8.03 -75.36 -58.12
CA TYR A 9 7.88 -75.91 -59.47
C TYR A 9 9.27 -76.02 -60.13
N THR A 10 9.49 -77.13 -60.82
CA THR A 10 10.79 -77.59 -61.31
C THR A 10 10.83 -77.67 -62.85
N LEU A 11 11.93 -77.18 -63.44
CA LEU A 11 12.78 -77.75 -64.53
C LEU A 11 12.11 -78.46 -65.75
N PRO A 12 12.69 -78.43 -66.99
CA PRO A 12 14.08 -78.88 -67.21
C PRO A 12 14.88 -78.46 -68.50
N LYS A 13 16.19 -78.80 -68.50
CA LYS A 13 17.11 -79.10 -69.65
C LYS A 13 17.51 -77.93 -70.59
N THR A 14 18.71 -77.86 -71.19
CA THR A 14 19.80 -78.86 -71.38
C THR A 14 21.23 -78.25 -71.44
N ARG A 15 22.22 -79.11 -71.21
CA ARG A 15 23.71 -78.96 -71.24
C ARG A 15 24.35 -78.00 -72.27
N GLY A 16 25.45 -77.36 -71.84
CA GLY A 16 26.52 -76.83 -72.71
C GLY A 16 27.64 -76.14 -71.91
N THR A 17 28.76 -76.84 -71.64
CA THR A 17 29.92 -76.30 -70.91
C THR A 17 30.86 -75.48 -71.78
N LEU A 18 31.39 -74.34 -71.29
CA LEU A 18 32.83 -74.04 -71.32
C LEU A 18 33.23 -72.92 -70.34
N THR A 19 34.54 -72.79 -70.13
CA THR A 19 35.25 -72.05 -69.07
C THR A 19 35.29 -70.51 -69.20
N THR A 20 35.53 -69.84 -68.07
CA THR A 20 35.98 -68.44 -67.90
C THR A 20 37.42 -68.21 -68.43
N PRO A 21 38.01 -66.99 -68.34
CA PRO A 21 37.48 -65.64 -68.11
C PRO A 21 37.89 -64.63 -69.21
N LEU A 22 37.38 -63.38 -69.19
CA LEU A 22 38.17 -62.21 -69.60
C LEU A 22 37.58 -60.89 -69.06
N THR A 23 38.44 -60.08 -68.45
CA THR A 23 38.14 -58.73 -67.95
C THR A 23 38.39 -57.66 -69.02
N ARG A 24 37.94 -56.43 -68.74
CA ARG A 24 38.18 -55.16 -69.49
C ARG A 24 37.30 -54.88 -70.72
N LEU A 25 36.12 -54.27 -70.49
CA LEU A 25 35.49 -53.30 -71.41
C LEU A 25 34.26 -52.61 -70.75
N ALA A 26 34.51 -51.68 -69.81
CA ALA A 26 33.43 -50.90 -69.15
C ALA A 26 33.88 -49.51 -68.64
N SER A 27 35.00 -48.96 -69.13
CA SER A 27 35.66 -47.79 -68.54
C SER A 27 35.85 -46.63 -69.53
N ALA A 28 34.83 -46.34 -70.35
CA ALA A 28 34.92 -45.27 -71.37
C ALA A 28 33.58 -44.58 -71.75
N LEU A 29 32.42 -44.98 -71.20
CA LEU A 29 31.10 -44.55 -71.73
C LEU A 29 30.13 -43.96 -70.67
N ALA A 30 30.66 -43.30 -69.63
CA ALA A 30 29.86 -42.65 -68.59
C ALA A 30 30.34 -41.23 -68.21
N VAL A 31 31.29 -40.65 -68.96
CA VAL A 31 31.96 -39.38 -68.62
C VAL A 31 31.41 -38.17 -69.40
N ALA A 32 30.46 -38.36 -70.32
CA ALA A 32 30.11 -37.33 -71.30
C ALA A 32 28.60 -37.23 -71.62
N LEU A 33 27.70 -37.35 -70.64
CA LEU A 33 26.27 -37.09 -70.86
C LEU A 33 25.61 -36.29 -69.71
N ALA A 34 25.60 -34.96 -69.90
CA ALA A 34 24.85 -33.93 -69.17
C ALA A 34 25.12 -33.80 -67.64
N THR A 35 25.57 -32.67 -67.08
CA THR A 35 25.81 -31.32 -67.64
C THR A 35 24.66 -30.72 -68.46
N ILE A 36 23.47 -30.68 -67.88
CA ILE A 36 22.60 -29.49 -67.72
C ILE A 36 21.43 -29.92 -66.82
N LEU A 37 21.57 -29.65 -65.52
CA LEU A 37 20.42 -29.50 -64.61
C LEU A 37 20.85 -28.62 -63.44
N SER A 38 20.85 -27.31 -63.68
CA SER A 38 21.18 -26.30 -62.68
C SER A 38 19.98 -26.02 -61.78
N ALA A 39 19.93 -26.67 -60.62
CA ALA A 39 19.14 -26.24 -59.47
C ALA A 39 20.03 -26.36 -58.23
N ALA A 40 20.15 -25.29 -57.46
CA ALA A 40 21.09 -25.24 -56.34
C ALA A 40 20.65 -26.15 -55.20
N THR A 41 21.42 -27.21 -54.93
CA THR A 41 21.42 -27.86 -53.62
C THR A 41 22.50 -27.21 -52.77
N ALA A 42 22.08 -26.43 -51.78
CA ALA A 42 22.98 -25.98 -50.72
C ALA A 42 23.65 -27.20 -50.07
N SER A 43 24.94 -27.07 -49.74
CA SER A 43 25.70 -28.11 -49.03
C SER A 43 25.26 -28.18 -47.57
N ALA A 44 24.11 -28.80 -47.30
CA ALA A 44 23.70 -29.20 -45.97
C ALA A 44 24.55 -30.39 -45.51
N GLY A 45 25.77 -30.11 -45.02
CA GLY A 45 26.58 -31.11 -44.33
C GLY A 45 25.95 -31.42 -42.97
N ILE A 46 25.61 -32.68 -42.74
CA ILE A 46 25.10 -33.18 -41.45
C ILE A 46 26.02 -34.32 -40.98
N TYR A 47 26.17 -34.43 -39.67
CA TYR A 47 26.77 -35.52 -38.88
C TYR A 47 28.29 -35.62 -38.79
N TYR A 48 28.76 -35.50 -37.55
CA TYR A 48 29.81 -36.33 -36.96
C TYR A 48 29.38 -36.72 -35.53
N ASP A 49 29.96 -37.78 -34.99
CA ASP A 49 29.81 -38.24 -33.59
C ASP A 49 31.22 -38.50 -33.01
N THR A 50 31.32 -38.70 -31.68
CA THR A 50 32.01 -39.81 -30.95
C THR A 50 32.79 -39.41 -29.65
N SER A 51 33.60 -40.27 -28.97
CA SER A 51 34.79 -39.95 -28.06
C SER A 51 35.49 -41.22 -27.49
N THR A 52 36.81 -41.20 -27.19
CA THR A 52 37.37 -41.76 -25.92
C THR A 52 38.77 -41.21 -25.59
N GLY A 53 38.96 -40.59 -24.42
CA GLY A 53 40.28 -40.18 -23.90
C GLY A 53 40.32 -39.44 -22.56
N GLY A 54 39.19 -38.91 -22.09
CA GLY A 54 39.02 -38.21 -20.80
C GLY A 54 37.62 -37.60 -20.76
N ASP A 55 37.02 -37.43 -19.56
CA ASP A 55 35.58 -37.19 -19.27
C ASP A 55 34.71 -36.51 -20.36
N TRP A 56 34.38 -37.32 -21.38
CA TRP A 56 33.30 -37.15 -22.35
C TRP A 56 32.58 -38.51 -22.37
N GLY A 57 31.41 -38.60 -21.73
CA GLY A 57 30.74 -39.87 -21.38
C GLY A 57 29.99 -40.54 -22.53
N THR A 58 30.71 -41.22 -23.43
CA THR A 58 30.21 -41.58 -24.78
C THR A 58 29.96 -43.05 -25.07
N SER A 59 29.37 -43.29 -26.25
CA SER A 59 29.97 -44.23 -27.22
C SER A 59 29.98 -43.61 -28.64
N ALA A 60 31.08 -43.52 -29.42
CA ALA A 60 32.52 -43.84 -29.14
C ALA A 60 33.52 -43.47 -30.29
N ASN A 61 34.75 -42.93 -29.99
CA ASN A 61 35.94 -42.59 -30.86
C ASN A 61 36.18 -41.19 -31.59
N TRP A 62 35.96 -39.99 -30.99
CA TRP A 62 36.12 -38.62 -31.61
C TRP A 62 37.55 -38.10 -31.78
N SER A 63 37.64 -36.86 -32.30
CA SER A 63 38.83 -36.00 -32.47
C SER A 63 39.82 -36.49 -33.55
N PRO A 64 40.56 -35.60 -34.24
CA PRO A 64 40.07 -34.41 -34.95
C PRO A 64 40.67 -34.29 -36.37
N VAL A 65 39.90 -33.82 -37.37
CA VAL A 65 40.47 -33.22 -38.60
C VAL A 65 39.61 -32.05 -39.04
N GLY A 66 40.01 -30.84 -38.61
CA GLY A 66 39.30 -29.59 -38.87
C GLY A 66 38.83 -28.93 -37.56
N VAL A 67 39.27 -27.69 -37.34
CA VAL A 67 38.55 -26.77 -36.46
C VAL A 67 37.27 -26.39 -37.20
N PRO A 68 36.08 -26.33 -36.55
CA PRO A 68 34.86 -25.83 -37.18
C PRO A 68 35.12 -24.47 -37.84
N VAL A 69 34.63 -24.28 -39.06
CA VAL A 69 34.84 -23.03 -39.83
C VAL A 69 33.53 -22.28 -40.02
N ALA A 70 33.66 -21.02 -40.49
CA ALA A 70 32.55 -20.12 -40.77
C ALA A 70 31.55 -20.71 -41.77
N GLY A 71 30.51 -21.36 -41.25
CA GLY A 71 29.48 -22.07 -42.01
C GLY A 71 28.96 -23.35 -41.34
N ASP A 72 29.67 -23.87 -40.34
CA ASP A 72 29.37 -25.17 -39.73
C ASP A 72 28.29 -25.11 -38.63
N TRP A 73 27.48 -26.17 -38.55
CA TRP A 73 26.47 -26.40 -37.52
C TRP A 73 26.76 -27.69 -36.75
N ILE A 74 26.83 -27.60 -35.41
CA ILE A 74 27.03 -28.74 -34.52
C ILE A 74 25.65 -29.28 -34.11
N ASN A 75 25.20 -30.38 -34.72
CA ASN A 75 23.96 -31.05 -34.31
C ASN A 75 24.21 -31.97 -33.10
N VAL A 76 23.39 -31.82 -32.06
CA VAL A 76 23.47 -32.62 -30.82
C VAL A 76 22.21 -33.47 -30.67
N ASP A 77 22.35 -34.78 -30.91
CA ASP A 77 21.22 -35.74 -30.92
C ASP A 77 21.06 -36.52 -29.61
N LEU A 78 22.03 -36.46 -28.69
CA LEU A 78 22.03 -37.15 -27.39
C LEU A 78 22.35 -36.17 -26.25
N ALA A 79 21.99 -36.51 -25.02
CA ALA A 79 22.32 -35.67 -23.87
C ALA A 79 23.85 -35.52 -23.73
N MET A 80 24.31 -34.28 -23.60
CA MET A 80 25.73 -33.91 -23.67
C MET A 80 26.09 -33.12 -22.42
N THR A 81 27.17 -33.52 -21.72
CA THR A 81 27.74 -32.74 -20.62
C THR A 81 29.08 -32.18 -21.04
N VAL A 82 29.25 -30.86 -20.92
CA VAL A 82 30.49 -30.13 -21.22
C VAL A 82 31.17 -29.78 -19.89
N ASN A 83 32.37 -30.33 -19.67
CA ASN A 83 33.22 -30.09 -18.49
C ASN A 83 34.55 -29.48 -18.95
N GLY A 84 34.92 -28.31 -18.43
CA GLY A 84 36.11 -27.54 -18.78
C GLY A 84 35.81 -26.25 -19.56
N ASP A 85 36.75 -25.30 -19.51
CA ASP A 85 36.65 -24.04 -20.25
C ASP A 85 36.90 -24.27 -21.75
N TYR A 86 35.92 -23.95 -22.60
CA TYR A 86 36.03 -24.10 -24.06
C TYR A 86 35.61 -22.85 -24.81
N SER A 87 36.43 -22.46 -25.79
CA SER A 87 36.10 -21.41 -26.77
C SER A 87 36.00 -22.02 -28.18
N TYR A 88 34.84 -21.87 -28.80
CA TYR A 88 34.60 -22.22 -30.20
C TYR A 88 34.73 -20.95 -31.03
N GLY A 89 35.92 -20.73 -31.60
CA GLY A 89 36.09 -19.83 -32.74
C GLY A 89 35.41 -20.41 -33.98
N ASP A 90 34.84 -19.53 -34.79
CA ASP A 90 34.47 -19.73 -36.20
C ASP A 90 33.21 -20.57 -36.55
N SER A 91 32.49 -21.24 -35.64
CA SER A 91 31.26 -21.97 -36.01
C SER A 91 30.02 -21.07 -36.26
N THR A 92 29.06 -21.50 -37.09
CA THR A 92 27.78 -20.77 -37.26
C THR A 92 26.67 -21.19 -36.32
N GLY A 93 26.76 -22.34 -35.66
CA GLY A 93 25.81 -22.65 -34.59
C GLY A 93 25.93 -24.02 -33.97
N VAL A 94 25.16 -24.20 -32.90
CA VAL A 94 24.89 -25.48 -32.24
C VAL A 94 23.37 -25.69 -32.29
N ASN A 95 22.94 -26.88 -32.70
CA ASN A 95 21.53 -27.21 -32.91
C ASN A 95 21.15 -28.56 -32.26
N ASN A 96 20.38 -28.51 -31.17
CA ASN A 96 19.76 -29.68 -30.54
C ASN A 96 18.35 -29.88 -31.11
N SER A 97 18.23 -30.78 -32.09
CA SER A 97 17.01 -30.97 -32.90
C SER A 97 16.39 -32.36 -32.85
N THR A 98 17.15 -33.40 -32.44
CA THR A 98 16.77 -34.80 -32.70
C THR A 98 17.09 -35.73 -31.53
N GLY A 99 16.34 -35.61 -30.43
CA GLY A 99 16.43 -36.54 -29.30
C GLY A 99 15.72 -36.03 -28.05
N ASN A 100 15.74 -36.82 -26.97
CA ASN A 100 15.27 -36.40 -25.64
C ASN A 100 16.45 -35.87 -24.82
N SER A 101 17.14 -34.88 -25.41
CA SER A 101 18.56 -34.63 -25.19
C SER A 101 18.77 -33.34 -24.40
N THR A 102 19.29 -33.46 -23.17
CA THR A 102 19.66 -32.31 -22.33
C THR A 102 21.13 -31.95 -22.59
N ILE A 103 21.40 -30.70 -22.95
CA ILE A 103 22.76 -30.15 -22.90
C ILE A 103 23.00 -29.66 -21.46
N THR A 104 24.12 -30.05 -20.85
CA THR A 104 24.56 -29.62 -19.50
C THR A 104 25.94 -28.97 -19.61
N ILE A 105 26.08 -27.68 -19.31
CA ILE A 105 27.37 -26.96 -19.38
C ILE A 105 27.87 -26.66 -17.97
N ASN A 106 28.95 -27.28 -17.51
CA ASN A 106 29.44 -27.17 -16.13
C ASN A 106 30.43 -26.02 -15.88
N ASP A 107 31.14 -25.55 -16.91
CA ASP A 107 32.21 -24.56 -16.80
C ASP A 107 32.06 -23.45 -17.86
N SER A 108 33.09 -22.62 -18.10
CA SER A 108 32.99 -21.46 -18.99
C SER A 108 32.93 -21.88 -20.46
N TYR A 109 31.85 -21.54 -21.17
CA TYR A 109 31.68 -21.84 -22.59
C TYR A 109 31.57 -20.55 -23.40
N ALA A 110 32.39 -20.39 -24.44
CA ALA A 110 32.42 -19.23 -25.30
C ALA A 110 32.14 -19.60 -26.77
N LEU A 111 31.12 -18.99 -27.38
CA LEU A 111 30.89 -19.07 -28.83
C LEU A 111 31.33 -17.75 -29.48
N THR A 112 32.36 -17.81 -30.33
CA THR A 112 33.03 -16.64 -30.93
C THR A 112 32.91 -16.65 -32.45
N HIS A 113 31.76 -16.22 -32.97
CA HIS A 113 31.58 -15.92 -34.39
C HIS A 113 30.43 -14.93 -34.64
N VAL A 114 30.55 -14.10 -35.69
CA VAL A 114 29.73 -12.89 -35.97
C VAL A 114 28.26 -13.20 -36.30
N ALA A 115 27.91 -14.47 -36.52
CA ALA A 115 26.56 -14.93 -36.82
C ALA A 115 26.23 -16.30 -36.18
N GLY A 116 26.80 -16.57 -34.99
CA GLY A 116 26.52 -17.78 -34.24
C GLY A 116 25.04 -17.91 -33.81
N SER A 117 24.53 -19.12 -33.67
CA SER A 117 23.20 -19.38 -33.07
C SER A 117 23.18 -20.65 -32.24
N LEU A 118 22.47 -20.63 -31.10
CA LEU A 118 22.24 -21.80 -30.26
C LEU A 118 20.75 -22.20 -30.37
N HIS A 119 20.44 -22.98 -31.40
CA HIS A 119 19.14 -23.66 -31.51
C HIS A 119 19.11 -24.85 -30.54
N SER A 120 18.09 -24.97 -29.69
CA SER A 120 17.97 -26.15 -28.83
C SER A 120 16.52 -26.40 -28.46
N ARG A 121 15.76 -27.02 -29.37
CA ARG A 121 14.28 -27.13 -29.35
C ARG A 121 13.70 -28.01 -28.21
N ARG A 122 14.48 -28.22 -27.15
CA ARG A 122 14.27 -29.09 -25.99
C ARG A 122 14.74 -28.38 -24.71
N ASN A 123 15.06 -29.13 -23.66
CA ASN A 123 15.58 -28.59 -22.41
C ASN A 123 17.10 -28.37 -22.51
N THR A 124 17.57 -27.21 -22.06
CA THR A 124 18.99 -26.88 -21.91
C THR A 124 19.27 -26.57 -20.45
N THR A 125 20.34 -27.14 -19.89
CA THR A 125 20.84 -26.83 -18.55
C THR A 125 22.22 -26.19 -18.68
N ILE A 126 22.36 -24.96 -18.20
CA ILE A 126 23.66 -24.34 -17.99
C ILE A 126 23.91 -24.37 -16.49
N ASN A 127 24.89 -25.15 -16.04
CA ASN A 127 25.33 -25.07 -14.66
C ASN A 127 26.24 -23.85 -14.50
N GLY A 128 27.16 -23.60 -15.44
CA GLY A 128 28.02 -22.41 -15.47
C GLY A 128 29.09 -22.41 -14.38
N PRO A 129 30.20 -21.67 -14.59
CA PRO A 129 31.36 -21.73 -13.72
C PRO A 129 31.06 -21.18 -12.32
N ALA A 130 31.51 -21.91 -11.29
CA ALA A 130 31.31 -21.53 -9.89
C ALA A 130 32.03 -20.21 -9.49
N THR A 131 32.99 -19.75 -10.30
CA THR A 131 33.88 -18.62 -9.96
C THR A 131 33.95 -17.56 -11.07
N GLY A 132 32.99 -16.63 -11.09
CA GLY A 132 33.19 -15.21 -11.44
C GLY A 132 33.59 -14.81 -12.87
N LEU A 133 33.87 -15.72 -13.79
CA LEU A 133 34.21 -15.43 -15.20
C LEU A 133 33.22 -16.16 -16.11
N GLY A 134 32.60 -15.43 -17.05
CA GLY A 134 31.32 -15.82 -17.65
C GLY A 134 31.34 -16.81 -18.82
N THR A 135 30.14 -17.27 -19.17
CA THR A 135 29.83 -18.04 -20.39
C THR A 135 29.47 -17.07 -21.53
N TYR A 136 30.41 -16.80 -22.44
CA TYR A 136 30.28 -15.75 -23.47
C TYR A 136 29.47 -16.21 -24.70
N LEU A 137 28.37 -15.52 -25.01
CA LEU A 137 27.54 -15.74 -26.20
C LEU A 137 27.64 -14.53 -27.15
N ASN A 138 28.74 -14.39 -27.89
CA ASN A 138 29.08 -13.15 -28.59
C ASN A 138 28.28 -12.94 -29.90
N GLN A 139 27.49 -11.85 -29.95
CA GLN A 139 26.80 -11.26 -31.12
C GLN A 139 25.74 -12.09 -31.88
N GLY A 140 24.50 -11.58 -31.88
CA GLY A 140 23.47 -11.92 -32.88
C GLY A 140 22.72 -13.24 -32.69
N HIS A 141 22.62 -13.74 -31.46
CA HIS A 141 22.16 -15.10 -31.18
C HIS A 141 20.63 -15.24 -31.12
N TYR A 142 20.12 -16.24 -31.82
CA TYR A 142 18.81 -16.82 -31.56
C TYR A 142 18.95 -17.95 -30.55
N LEU A 143 18.18 -17.88 -29.46
CA LEU A 143 17.97 -19.01 -28.56
C LEU A 143 16.54 -19.52 -28.77
N GLU A 144 16.39 -20.72 -29.31
CA GLU A 144 15.11 -21.45 -29.36
C GLU A 144 15.17 -22.60 -28.35
N THR A 145 14.76 -22.39 -27.09
CA THR A 145 14.67 -23.44 -26.06
C THR A 145 13.27 -23.64 -25.50
N TYR A 146 12.95 -24.87 -25.09
CA TYR A 146 11.66 -25.21 -24.47
C TYR A 146 11.69 -24.98 -22.94
N ARG A 147 12.83 -25.33 -22.32
CA ARG A 147 13.17 -24.92 -20.94
C ARG A 147 14.66 -24.66 -20.85
N PHE A 148 15.02 -23.67 -20.05
CA PHE A 148 16.37 -23.27 -19.73
C PHE A 148 16.56 -23.40 -18.21
N TYR A 149 17.50 -24.21 -17.76
CA TYR A 149 17.80 -24.37 -16.33
C TYR A 149 19.18 -23.77 -16.06
N LEU A 150 19.27 -22.84 -15.11
CA LEU A 150 20.51 -22.20 -14.70
C LEU A 150 20.81 -22.50 -13.23
N ASN A 151 21.91 -23.21 -12.95
CA ASN A 151 22.23 -23.62 -11.58
C ASN A 151 23.30 -22.77 -10.87
N ASN A 152 24.23 -22.12 -11.58
CA ASN A 152 25.17 -21.13 -11.03
C ASN A 152 25.15 -19.81 -11.84
N ASN A 153 26.18 -18.97 -11.70
CA ASN A 153 26.25 -17.65 -12.32
C ASN A 153 26.43 -17.69 -13.85
N LEU A 154 25.83 -16.73 -14.56
CA LEU A 154 25.87 -16.56 -16.01
C LEU A 154 26.00 -15.08 -16.38
N LEU A 155 26.85 -14.77 -17.37
CA LEU A 155 27.03 -13.43 -17.92
C LEU A 155 26.83 -13.49 -19.44
N PHE A 156 25.75 -12.91 -19.94
CA PHE A 156 25.53 -12.64 -21.35
C PHE A 156 26.31 -11.40 -21.76
N ASP A 157 27.58 -11.55 -22.13
CA ASP A 157 28.38 -10.47 -22.73
C ASP A 157 28.28 -10.51 -24.26
N CYS A 158 27.32 -9.76 -24.82
CA CYS A 158 27.08 -9.74 -26.26
C CYS A 158 26.68 -8.35 -26.80
N PRO A 159 27.56 -7.66 -27.56
CA PRO A 159 27.20 -6.39 -28.18
C PRO A 159 26.29 -6.60 -29.40
N GLY A 160 25.00 -6.91 -29.17
CA GLY A 160 24.03 -7.25 -30.21
C GLY A 160 22.64 -7.64 -29.67
N THR A 161 21.79 -8.25 -30.50
CA THR A 161 20.49 -8.78 -30.05
C THR A 161 20.61 -10.23 -29.56
N LEU A 162 20.00 -10.53 -28.42
CA LEU A 162 19.70 -11.88 -27.92
C LEU A 162 18.19 -12.11 -28.02
N GLU A 163 17.73 -13.04 -28.87
CA GLU A 163 16.30 -13.23 -29.15
C GLU A 163 15.78 -14.63 -28.79
N PHE A 164 14.82 -14.67 -27.87
CA PHE A 164 14.13 -15.89 -27.40
C PHE A 164 12.84 -16.13 -28.19
N ARG A 165 12.84 -17.06 -29.17
CA ARG A 165 11.81 -17.16 -30.23
C ARG A 165 10.63 -18.13 -30.01
N SER A 166 10.37 -18.61 -28.79
CA SER A 166 9.31 -19.61 -28.53
C SER A 166 8.88 -19.59 -27.05
N ASN A 167 7.91 -20.42 -26.64
CA ASN A 167 7.58 -20.64 -25.22
C ASN A 167 8.80 -21.15 -24.42
N GLN A 168 9.53 -20.25 -23.74
CA GLN A 168 10.72 -20.60 -22.95
C GLN A 168 10.48 -20.32 -21.47
N PHE A 169 10.67 -21.35 -20.64
CA PHE A 169 10.74 -21.25 -19.18
C PHE A 169 12.21 -21.25 -18.75
N ALA A 170 12.70 -20.15 -18.21
CA ALA A 170 14.02 -20.06 -17.56
C ALA A 170 13.88 -20.33 -16.05
N GLN A 171 14.32 -21.48 -15.55
CA GLN A 171 14.45 -21.74 -14.12
C GLN A 171 15.86 -21.35 -13.64
N ILE A 172 15.97 -20.48 -12.64
CA ILE A 172 17.26 -20.02 -12.08
C ILE A 172 17.35 -20.45 -10.62
N ALA A 173 18.37 -21.23 -10.25
CA ALA A 173 18.56 -21.77 -8.91
C ALA A 173 18.90 -20.70 -7.86
N ALA A 174 18.64 -20.99 -6.59
CA ALA A 174 18.92 -20.06 -5.49
C ALA A 174 20.42 -19.72 -5.39
N GLY A 175 20.73 -18.43 -5.42
CA GLY A 175 22.11 -17.90 -5.41
C GLY A 175 22.75 -17.76 -6.79
N ALA A 176 22.17 -18.31 -7.86
CA ALA A 176 22.62 -18.06 -9.22
C ALA A 176 22.29 -16.64 -9.69
N THR A 177 23.24 -15.99 -10.37
CA THR A 177 23.06 -14.65 -10.95
C THR A 177 23.13 -14.63 -12.47
N VAL A 178 22.22 -13.90 -13.11
CA VAL A 178 22.29 -13.57 -14.53
C VAL A 178 22.70 -12.11 -14.68
N ARG A 179 23.74 -11.86 -15.48
CA ARG A 179 24.18 -10.54 -15.91
C ARG A 179 24.08 -10.42 -17.42
N VAL A 180 23.86 -9.21 -17.91
CA VAL A 180 23.74 -8.89 -19.34
C VAL A 180 24.54 -7.62 -19.60
N ALA A 181 25.55 -7.70 -20.48
CA ALA A 181 26.53 -6.64 -20.68
C ALA A 181 26.08 -5.55 -21.69
N ASN A 182 26.82 -4.44 -21.69
CA ASN A 182 26.42 -3.19 -22.31
C ASN A 182 26.21 -3.29 -23.82
N GLY A 183 24.99 -2.98 -24.27
CA GLY A 183 24.59 -3.03 -25.67
C GLY A 183 23.90 -4.33 -26.08
N THR A 184 23.61 -5.22 -25.12
CA THR A 184 22.79 -6.41 -25.36
C THR A 184 21.30 -6.04 -25.43
N LEU A 185 20.66 -6.20 -26.58
CA LEU A 185 19.21 -6.06 -26.73
C LEU A 185 18.52 -7.42 -26.55
N ILE A 186 17.85 -7.63 -25.42
CA ILE A 186 17.01 -8.82 -25.23
C ILE A 186 15.66 -8.62 -25.92
N LYS A 187 15.27 -9.59 -26.75
CA LYS A 187 13.95 -9.71 -27.37
C LYS A 187 13.30 -11.03 -26.99
N SER A 188 12.00 -11.02 -26.70
CA SER A 188 11.17 -12.22 -26.78
C SER A 188 10.35 -12.20 -28.07
N GLY A 189 10.01 -13.38 -28.58
CA GLY A 189 8.99 -13.53 -29.63
C GLY A 189 7.59 -13.16 -29.13
N SER A 190 6.57 -13.41 -29.96
CA SER A 190 5.15 -13.11 -29.70
C SER A 190 4.58 -13.67 -28.39
N ASP A 191 5.24 -14.68 -27.81
CA ASP A 191 4.70 -15.50 -26.73
C ASP A 191 5.28 -15.13 -25.35
N GLY A 192 6.26 -14.20 -25.30
CA GLY A 192 6.93 -13.74 -24.08
C GLY A 192 8.05 -14.66 -23.56
N PHE A 193 8.81 -14.18 -22.56
CA PHE A 193 9.97 -14.87 -21.97
C PHE A 193 9.77 -15.04 -20.45
N SER A 194 9.48 -16.26 -19.98
CA SER A 194 9.08 -16.53 -18.59
C SER A 194 10.26 -16.97 -17.72
N ILE A 195 10.41 -16.39 -16.52
CA ILE A 195 11.52 -16.66 -15.59
C ILE A 195 10.99 -17.24 -14.27
N GLN A 196 11.06 -18.56 -14.10
CA GLN A 196 10.83 -19.20 -12.79
C GLN A 196 12.08 -19.05 -11.91
N ASN A 197 12.15 -17.94 -11.21
CA ASN A 197 13.32 -17.61 -10.40
C ASN A 197 13.27 -18.23 -9.00
N SER A 198 14.41 -18.77 -8.54
CA SER A 198 14.74 -18.99 -7.13
C SER A 198 16.01 -18.22 -6.71
N GLY A 199 16.78 -17.68 -7.67
CA GLY A 199 18.03 -16.91 -7.54
C GLY A 199 17.87 -15.40 -7.73
N VAL A 200 18.89 -14.72 -8.31
CA VAL A 200 18.95 -13.24 -8.40
C VAL A 200 19.50 -12.76 -9.76
N ILE A 201 18.64 -12.28 -10.67
CA ILE A 201 19.12 -11.57 -11.89
C ILE A 201 19.72 -10.20 -11.50
N THR A 202 20.75 -9.71 -12.20
CA THR A 202 21.56 -8.55 -11.72
C THR A 202 21.96 -7.48 -12.72
N SER A 203 21.78 -7.60 -14.05
CA SER A 203 21.91 -6.43 -14.95
C SER A 203 21.21 -6.60 -16.30
N VAL A 204 20.78 -5.47 -16.87
CA VAL A 204 20.65 -5.20 -18.31
C VAL A 204 21.34 -3.87 -18.59
N ASP A 205 22.54 -3.93 -19.14
CA ASP A 205 23.29 -2.72 -19.47
C ASP A 205 22.99 -2.27 -20.91
N GLY A 206 22.60 -1.01 -21.11
CA GLY A 206 22.62 -0.36 -22.43
C GLY A 206 21.47 0.59 -22.74
N ALA A 207 21.73 1.50 -23.68
CA ALA A 207 20.72 2.44 -24.19
C ALA A 207 19.90 1.78 -25.32
N GLY A 208 18.71 1.29 -24.99
CA GLY A 208 17.75 0.74 -25.95
C GLY A 208 16.38 0.47 -25.33
N THR A 209 15.34 0.42 -26.16
CA THR A 209 13.98 0.05 -25.72
C THR A 209 13.85 -1.47 -25.69
N LEU A 210 13.61 -2.05 -24.51
CA LEU A 210 13.23 -3.46 -24.42
C LEU A 210 11.79 -3.64 -24.94
N GLN A 211 11.60 -4.67 -25.78
CA GLN A 211 10.26 -5.06 -26.23
C GLN A 211 9.48 -5.70 -25.06
N PRO A 212 8.13 -5.71 -25.07
CA PRO A 212 7.33 -6.11 -23.91
C PRO A 212 7.63 -7.53 -23.41
N VAL A 213 8.15 -7.65 -22.19
CA VAL A 213 8.47 -8.94 -21.54
C VAL A 213 7.35 -9.37 -20.59
N LYS A 214 6.99 -10.66 -20.60
CA LYS A 214 6.16 -11.27 -19.57
C LYS A 214 7.04 -11.72 -18.40
N VAL A 215 6.91 -11.12 -17.22
CA VAL A 215 7.67 -11.54 -16.04
C VAL A 215 6.74 -12.21 -15.02
N ASP A 216 7.17 -13.35 -14.47
CA ASP A 216 6.35 -14.18 -13.58
C ASP A 216 7.21 -14.78 -12.45
N VAL A 217 7.26 -14.09 -11.31
CA VAL A 217 8.11 -14.43 -10.17
C VAL A 217 7.32 -15.27 -9.16
N GLN A 218 7.49 -16.59 -9.22
CA GLN A 218 6.71 -17.53 -8.38
C GLN A 218 7.28 -17.70 -6.96
N GLU A 219 8.61 -17.59 -6.78
CA GLU A 219 9.30 -17.70 -5.49
C GLU A 219 10.55 -16.78 -5.47
N GLY A 220 11.21 -16.64 -4.31
CA GLY A 220 12.52 -15.98 -4.21
C GLY A 220 12.53 -14.46 -4.45
N THR A 221 13.64 -13.93 -4.98
CA THR A 221 13.82 -12.49 -5.22
C THR A 221 14.37 -12.20 -6.62
N LEU A 222 13.51 -11.78 -7.54
CA LEU A 222 13.97 -11.24 -8.82
C LEU A 222 14.49 -9.81 -8.60
N SER A 223 15.78 -9.56 -8.87
CA SER A 223 16.30 -8.21 -8.99
C SER A 223 16.39 -7.79 -10.47
N ILE A 224 16.06 -6.53 -10.76
CA ILE A 224 16.19 -5.91 -12.07
C ILE A 224 16.98 -4.62 -11.88
N GLN A 225 18.08 -4.50 -12.62
CA GLN A 225 19.00 -3.37 -12.59
C GLN A 225 19.30 -2.96 -14.05
N ASN A 226 19.20 -1.68 -14.35
CA ASN A 226 19.40 -1.09 -15.67
C ASN A 226 20.30 0.15 -15.53
N ASP A 227 21.61 -0.03 -15.68
CA ASP A 227 22.61 1.04 -15.54
C ASP A 227 22.65 2.01 -16.74
N GLY A 228 21.70 1.91 -17.68
CA GLY A 228 21.54 2.80 -18.83
C GLY A 228 20.36 3.79 -18.70
N THR A 229 20.09 4.49 -19.80
CA THR A 229 18.89 5.34 -19.97
C THR A 229 17.76 4.61 -20.70
N GLY A 230 17.81 3.29 -20.76
CA GLY A 230 16.84 2.46 -21.49
C GLY A 230 15.49 2.38 -20.79
N GLU A 231 14.43 2.20 -21.58
CA GLU A 231 13.07 1.98 -21.10
C GLU A 231 12.81 0.49 -20.91
N PHE A 232 12.25 0.11 -19.76
CA PHE A 232 11.89 -1.27 -19.44
C PHE A 232 10.38 -1.45 -19.56
N ARG A 233 9.94 -2.27 -20.53
CA ARG A 233 8.52 -2.53 -20.79
C ARG A 233 8.10 -3.95 -20.44
N PHE A 234 6.96 -4.07 -19.75
CA PHE A 234 6.32 -5.36 -19.46
C PHE A 234 5.06 -5.52 -20.31
N SER A 235 4.83 -6.71 -20.87
CA SER A 235 3.51 -7.10 -21.42
C SER A 235 2.57 -7.63 -20.33
N SER A 236 3.14 -8.21 -19.27
CA SER A 236 2.43 -8.62 -18.06
C SER A 236 3.46 -8.89 -16.95
N LEU A 237 3.14 -8.54 -15.70
CA LEU A 237 3.99 -8.79 -14.54
C LEU A 237 3.20 -9.46 -13.42
N THR A 238 3.64 -10.65 -13.03
CA THR A 238 3.14 -11.40 -11.86
C THR A 238 4.27 -11.58 -10.85
N VAL A 239 3.98 -11.37 -9.56
CA VAL A 239 4.84 -11.80 -8.43
C VAL A 239 3.93 -12.51 -7.44
N ALA A 240 4.22 -13.77 -7.12
CA ALA A 240 3.42 -14.58 -6.21
C ALA A 240 3.64 -14.20 -4.73
N ALA A 241 2.74 -14.63 -3.85
CA ALA A 241 2.82 -14.33 -2.42
C ALA A 241 4.12 -14.89 -1.80
N GLY A 242 4.88 -14.02 -1.14
CA GLY A 242 6.18 -14.37 -0.54
C GLY A 242 7.37 -14.23 -1.49
N ALA A 243 7.14 -13.99 -2.79
CA ALA A 243 8.19 -13.59 -3.71
C ALA A 243 8.41 -12.07 -3.70
N ILE A 244 9.62 -11.64 -4.07
CA ILE A 244 10.04 -10.24 -4.08
C ILE A 244 10.49 -9.84 -5.49
N LEU A 245 10.01 -8.70 -5.98
CA LEU A 245 10.61 -8.00 -7.12
C LEU A 245 11.38 -6.78 -6.63
N LYS A 246 12.69 -6.74 -6.88
CA LYS A 246 13.57 -5.62 -6.54
C LYS A 246 13.94 -4.85 -7.80
N LEU A 247 13.69 -3.53 -7.82
CA LEU A 247 14.06 -2.62 -8.90
C LEU A 247 15.20 -1.71 -8.41
N ALA A 248 16.33 -1.73 -9.12
CA ALA A 248 17.57 -1.12 -8.68
C ALA A 248 18.29 -0.39 -9.83
N ASN A 249 17.79 0.78 -10.24
CA ASN A 249 18.65 1.79 -10.89
C ASN A 249 18.08 3.21 -10.83
N SER A 250 18.87 4.19 -11.30
CA SER A 250 18.62 5.62 -11.23
C SER A 250 17.78 6.18 -12.39
N ASN A 251 17.57 5.39 -13.46
CA ASN A 251 16.91 5.84 -14.70
C ASN A 251 16.00 4.76 -15.33
N MET A 252 15.40 3.87 -14.52
CA MET A 252 14.40 2.95 -15.05
C MET A 252 13.14 3.70 -15.46
N THR A 253 12.79 3.70 -16.76
CA THR A 253 11.47 4.17 -17.23
C THR A 253 10.54 2.97 -17.42
N TYR A 254 9.37 2.98 -16.78
CA TYR A 254 8.34 1.95 -16.92
C TYR A 254 7.25 2.38 -17.90
N SER A 255 6.86 1.45 -18.78
CA SER A 255 5.58 1.47 -19.50
C SER A 255 5.08 0.03 -19.68
N SER A 256 3.78 -0.18 -19.51
CA SER A 256 3.07 -1.41 -19.82
C SER A 256 2.18 -1.25 -21.05
N THR A 257 1.41 -2.26 -21.36
CA THR A 257 0.27 -2.16 -22.30
C THR A 257 -1.09 -2.20 -21.57
N THR A 258 -1.09 -2.10 -20.24
CA THR A 258 -2.24 -2.42 -19.38
C THR A 258 -2.54 -1.39 -18.28
N GLY A 259 -1.67 -0.42 -18.01
CA GLY A 259 -1.81 0.63 -16.97
C GLY A 259 -1.56 0.16 -15.53
N ASP A 260 -1.89 -1.10 -15.21
CA ASP A 260 -1.60 -1.69 -13.90
C ASP A 260 -0.12 -2.08 -13.81
N MET A 261 0.66 -1.22 -13.15
CA MET A 261 2.11 -1.35 -13.06
C MET A 261 2.53 -2.65 -12.35
N PHE A 262 1.80 -2.95 -11.28
CA PHE A 262 1.90 -4.18 -10.52
C PHE A 262 0.51 -4.55 -10.02
N ASN A 263 -0.02 -5.70 -10.40
CA ASN A 263 -1.13 -6.36 -9.74
C ASN A 263 -0.60 -7.71 -9.25
N VAL A 264 0.09 -7.68 -8.10
CA VAL A 264 0.96 -8.77 -7.66
C VAL A 264 0.65 -9.21 -6.23
N ALA A 265 0.77 -10.51 -5.98
CA ALA A 265 0.55 -11.09 -4.66
C ALA A 265 1.77 -10.97 -3.73
N GLY A 266 2.96 -10.71 -4.28
CA GLY A 266 4.22 -10.54 -3.54
C GLY A 266 4.56 -9.10 -3.18
N LYS A 267 5.81 -8.89 -2.74
CA LYS A 267 6.37 -7.59 -2.33
C LYS A 267 7.21 -6.97 -3.44
N ILE A 268 7.23 -5.63 -3.49
CA ILE A 268 8.13 -4.88 -4.37
C ILE A 268 9.12 -4.08 -3.51
N GLN A 269 10.38 -4.04 -3.93
CA GLN A 269 11.42 -3.20 -3.34
C GLN A 269 12.01 -2.30 -4.42
N ILE A 270 12.18 -1.02 -4.13
CA ILE A 270 12.79 -0.04 -5.05
C ILE A 270 13.92 0.65 -4.30
N THR A 271 15.13 0.63 -4.86
CA THR A 271 16.34 1.07 -4.15
C THR A 271 17.09 2.22 -4.81
N LYS A 272 16.52 2.77 -5.88
CA LYS A 272 16.99 3.95 -6.64
C LYS A 272 15.78 4.58 -7.36
N ALA A 273 16.00 5.47 -8.33
CA ALA A 273 14.93 6.24 -8.93
C ALA A 273 14.17 5.53 -10.07
N LEU A 274 12.84 5.60 -10.00
CA LEU A 274 11.91 5.10 -11.00
C LEU A 274 11.27 6.27 -11.75
N ARG A 275 11.17 6.17 -13.07
CA ARG A 275 10.38 7.05 -13.94
C ARG A 275 9.19 6.27 -14.47
N VAL A 276 8.00 6.87 -14.51
CA VAL A 276 6.84 6.29 -15.21
C VAL A 276 6.63 7.01 -16.55
N GLY A 277 6.23 6.25 -17.58
CA GLY A 277 5.91 6.75 -18.93
C GLY A 277 4.43 6.63 -19.29
N GLU A 278 3.59 6.32 -18.31
CA GLU A 278 2.13 6.25 -18.40
C GLU A 278 1.50 6.39 -17.00
N ASP A 279 0.17 6.47 -16.93
CA ASP A 279 -0.56 6.39 -15.66
C ASP A 279 -0.45 4.98 -15.06
N VAL A 280 -0.33 4.91 -13.73
CA VAL A 280 0.23 3.75 -13.01
C VAL A 280 -0.53 3.46 -11.71
N THR A 281 -0.75 2.18 -11.42
CA THR A 281 -1.24 1.70 -10.12
C THR A 281 -0.23 0.77 -9.42
N PHE A 282 0.11 1.06 -8.16
CA PHE A 282 0.94 0.21 -7.29
C PHE A 282 0.08 -0.77 -6.47
N ASN A 283 -0.39 -1.88 -7.05
CA ASN A 283 -1.21 -2.89 -6.35
C ASN A 283 -0.37 -4.12 -5.97
N ALA A 284 0.31 -4.06 -4.81
CA ALA A 284 1.14 -5.14 -4.28
C ALA A 284 0.57 -5.67 -2.95
N ALA A 285 0.12 -6.93 -2.95
CA ALA A 285 -0.54 -7.54 -1.80
C ALA A 285 0.40 -7.87 -0.62
N GLN A 286 1.69 -7.49 -0.69
CA GLN A 286 2.62 -7.45 0.45
C GLN A 286 3.35 -6.09 0.56
N GLY A 287 2.82 -5.06 -0.10
CA GLY A 287 3.33 -3.69 -0.08
C GLY A 287 4.46 -3.40 -1.06
N VAL A 288 4.78 -2.11 -1.17
CA VAL A 288 5.92 -1.56 -1.93
C VAL A 288 6.86 -0.89 -0.92
N GLU A 289 8.15 -1.15 -1.03
CA GLU A 289 9.17 -0.55 -0.15
C GLU A 289 10.19 0.21 -0.99
N TRP A 290 10.13 1.53 -0.94
CA TRP A 290 11.21 2.41 -1.36
C TRP A 290 12.23 2.50 -0.23
N THR A 291 13.49 2.18 -0.51
CA THR A 291 14.58 2.31 0.47
C THR A 291 15.47 3.52 0.22
N ASP A 292 15.54 3.98 -1.04
CA ASP A 292 16.33 5.12 -1.51
C ASP A 292 15.90 5.52 -2.94
N GLY A 293 16.03 6.80 -3.30
CA GLY A 293 15.77 7.33 -4.64
C GLY A 293 14.36 7.90 -4.90
N SER A 294 14.17 8.43 -6.11
CA SER A 294 13.02 9.27 -6.48
C SER A 294 11.98 8.55 -7.35
N LEU A 295 10.69 8.87 -7.18
CA LEU A 295 9.63 8.56 -8.12
C LEU A 295 9.37 9.76 -9.03
N TYR A 296 9.72 9.66 -10.31
CA TYR A 296 9.43 10.68 -11.33
C TYR A 296 8.15 10.35 -12.09
N THR A 297 7.17 11.25 -12.08
CA THR A 297 5.87 11.07 -12.76
C THR A 297 5.85 11.49 -14.21
N ASN A 298 6.72 12.41 -14.66
CA ASN A 298 6.85 12.77 -16.08
C ASN A 298 5.49 13.12 -16.74
N GLY A 299 4.61 13.85 -16.04
CA GLY A 299 3.26 14.19 -16.50
C GLY A 299 2.13 13.22 -16.14
N HIS A 300 2.43 12.05 -15.59
CA HIS A 300 1.46 10.97 -15.34
C HIS A 300 0.92 10.91 -13.91
N THR A 301 -0.17 10.16 -13.73
CA THR A 301 -0.79 9.85 -12.45
C THR A 301 -0.28 8.52 -11.90
N VAL A 302 0.24 8.53 -10.68
CA VAL A 302 0.61 7.33 -9.93
C VAL A 302 -0.37 7.14 -8.78
N THR A 303 -0.92 5.94 -8.63
CA THR A 303 -1.96 5.63 -7.64
C THR A 303 -1.52 4.53 -6.70
N ASN A 304 -1.59 4.78 -5.38
CA ASN A 304 -1.62 3.75 -4.35
C ASN A 304 -3.08 3.40 -4.03
N PRO A 305 -3.61 2.25 -4.46
CA PRO A 305 -5.03 1.94 -4.37
C PRO A 305 -5.46 1.52 -2.96
N SER A 306 -6.73 1.74 -2.63
CA SER A 306 -7.32 1.31 -1.36
C SER A 306 -7.31 -0.21 -1.23
N GLY A 307 -6.86 -0.74 -0.09
CA GLY A 307 -6.87 -2.17 0.20
C GLY A 307 -5.76 -2.55 1.18
N SER A 308 -5.98 -3.61 1.97
CA SER A 308 -4.92 -4.16 2.82
C SER A 308 -4.17 -5.26 2.07
N PRO A 309 -2.83 -5.26 1.99
CA PRO A 309 -1.88 -4.32 2.61
C PRO A 309 -1.16 -3.43 1.57
N ASN A 310 -1.90 -2.54 0.89
CA ASN A 310 -1.33 -1.54 -0.04
C ASN A 310 -0.63 -0.41 0.74
N THR A 311 0.44 -0.80 1.43
CA THR A 311 1.37 0.08 2.13
C THR A 311 2.56 0.36 1.22
N ILE A 312 2.79 1.62 0.91
CA ILE A 312 4.05 2.09 0.34
C ILE A 312 4.90 2.65 1.47
N THR A 313 6.01 1.99 1.79
CA THR A 313 7.01 2.50 2.73
C THR A 313 8.04 3.32 1.97
N LEU A 314 8.31 4.55 2.42
CA LEU A 314 9.26 5.50 1.84
C LEU A 314 10.40 5.76 2.84
N GLY A 315 11.49 5.01 2.66
CA GLY A 315 12.76 5.22 3.36
C GLY A 315 13.76 6.04 2.53
N GLY A 316 14.74 6.63 3.22
CA GLY A 316 15.74 7.49 2.59
C GLY A 316 15.18 8.85 2.16
N GLU A 317 15.76 9.45 1.13
CA GLU A 317 15.22 10.67 0.49
C GLU A 317 14.36 10.29 -0.71
N THR A 318 13.04 10.21 -0.53
CA THR A 318 12.11 9.98 -1.63
C THR A 318 11.65 11.31 -2.21
N VAL A 319 12.04 11.59 -3.46
CA VAL A 319 11.54 12.76 -4.23
C VAL A 319 10.44 12.31 -5.18
N TYR A 320 9.36 13.08 -5.25
CA TYR A 320 8.18 12.85 -6.06
C TYR A 320 8.05 13.90 -7.18
N GLY A 321 8.19 13.46 -8.43
CA GLY A 321 7.92 14.19 -9.66
C GLY A 321 9.13 14.79 -10.37
N ASP A 322 8.96 15.13 -11.66
CA ASP A 322 9.73 16.21 -12.31
C ASP A 322 8.81 17.10 -13.15
N GLY A 323 9.15 18.40 -13.19
CA GLY A 323 8.91 19.36 -14.27
C GLY A 323 7.49 19.75 -14.70
N THR A 324 6.57 18.80 -14.82
CA THR A 324 5.28 18.99 -15.49
C THR A 324 4.19 18.08 -14.91
N THR A 325 3.17 18.69 -14.32
CA THR A 325 1.75 18.24 -14.22
C THR A 325 1.39 16.84 -13.71
N GLY A 326 2.34 16.03 -13.24
CA GLY A 326 2.05 14.69 -12.69
C GLY A 326 1.27 14.72 -11.36
N ALA A 327 0.59 13.61 -11.06
CA ALA A 327 -0.19 13.42 -9.84
C ALA A 327 0.21 12.16 -9.06
N LEU A 328 0.15 12.19 -7.73
CA LEU A 328 0.27 11.01 -6.86
C LEU A 328 -0.96 10.95 -5.96
N VAL A 329 -1.75 9.90 -6.14
CA VAL A 329 -2.99 9.68 -5.39
C VAL A 329 -2.80 8.54 -4.41
N ASN A 330 -2.98 8.80 -3.12
CA ASN A 330 -2.96 7.80 -2.07
C ASN A 330 -4.37 7.49 -1.57
N GLU A 331 -4.95 6.38 -2.02
CA GLU A 331 -6.18 5.78 -1.49
C GLU A 331 -5.89 4.70 -0.42
N GLY A 332 -4.64 4.23 -0.34
CA GLY A 332 -4.15 3.23 0.61
C GLY A 332 -3.35 3.83 1.78
N THR A 333 -2.24 3.19 2.13
CA THR A 333 -1.32 3.70 3.18
C THR A 333 0.04 4.08 2.59
N ILE A 334 0.54 5.27 2.88
CA ILE A 334 1.95 5.65 2.71
C ILE A 334 2.57 5.79 4.09
N ARG A 335 3.75 5.19 4.31
CA ARG A 335 4.56 5.32 5.53
C ARG A 335 5.89 5.97 5.20
N VAL A 336 6.16 7.14 5.74
CA VAL A 336 7.43 7.84 5.59
C VAL A 336 8.32 7.51 6.78
N THR A 337 9.46 6.87 6.50
CA THR A 337 10.52 6.57 7.48
C THR A 337 11.79 7.40 7.25
N GLY A 338 11.80 8.24 6.21
CA GLY A 338 12.82 9.23 5.93
C GLY A 338 12.21 10.59 5.55
N ARG A 339 12.55 11.08 4.35
CA ARG A 339 12.08 12.37 3.84
C ARG A 339 11.19 12.19 2.61
N PHE A 340 10.13 12.99 2.53
CA PHE A 340 9.24 13.06 1.37
C PHE A 340 9.31 14.46 0.76
N TYR A 341 9.79 14.55 -0.48
CA TYR A 341 9.90 15.79 -1.23
C TYR A 341 8.93 15.75 -2.41
N THR A 342 8.16 16.80 -2.68
CA THR A 342 7.47 16.97 -3.98
C THR A 342 8.35 17.77 -4.95
N SER A 343 8.04 17.74 -6.25
CA SER A 343 8.70 18.54 -7.30
C SER A 343 7.77 19.62 -7.83
N ASP A 344 8.31 20.79 -8.19
CA ASP A 344 7.57 21.94 -8.74
C ASP A 344 6.42 21.56 -9.70
N GLY A 345 5.23 22.12 -9.45
CA GLY A 345 4.04 21.93 -10.28
C GLY A 345 3.32 20.58 -10.17
N ALA A 346 3.79 19.62 -9.36
CA ALA A 346 3.11 18.33 -9.16
C ALA A 346 2.00 18.40 -8.09
N THR A 347 1.03 17.47 -8.15
CA THR A 347 -0.06 17.35 -7.16
C THR A 347 0.04 16.04 -6.38
N TYR A 348 0.08 16.11 -5.05
CA TYR A 348 -0.11 14.98 -4.16
C TYR A 348 -1.51 15.04 -3.54
N THR A 349 -2.28 13.96 -3.64
CA THR A 349 -3.62 13.85 -3.03
C THR A 349 -3.66 12.65 -2.09
N ASN A 350 -3.82 12.91 -0.79
CA ASN A 350 -4.01 11.88 0.22
C ASN A 350 -5.51 11.71 0.54
N ARG A 351 -6.08 10.55 0.24
CA ARG A 351 -7.45 10.13 0.62
C ARG A 351 -7.45 8.99 1.63
N GLY A 352 -6.39 8.19 1.66
CA GLY A 352 -6.12 7.17 2.67
C GLY A 352 -5.29 7.72 3.83
N LEU A 353 -4.29 6.94 4.27
CA LEU A 353 -3.39 7.28 5.37
C LEU A 353 -2.00 7.68 4.83
N HIS A 354 -1.49 8.84 5.22
CA HIS A 354 -0.09 9.24 5.08
C HIS A 354 0.51 9.36 6.47
N GLU A 355 1.47 8.49 6.82
CA GLU A 355 2.00 8.34 8.17
C GLU A 355 3.50 8.70 8.24
N PHE A 356 3.87 9.72 9.01
CA PHE A 356 5.24 10.07 9.37
C PHE A 356 5.69 9.26 10.60
N VAL A 357 6.54 8.26 10.37
CA VAL A 357 7.05 7.32 11.38
C VAL A 357 8.45 7.70 11.86
N SER A 358 9.31 8.22 10.98
CA SER A 358 10.65 8.72 11.32
C SER A 358 11.18 9.64 10.23
N GLY A 359 12.29 10.33 10.50
CA GLY A 359 12.83 11.40 9.67
C GLY A 359 12.62 12.77 10.31
N ASP A 360 13.00 13.83 9.62
CA ASP A 360 13.05 15.20 10.13
C ASP A 360 12.29 16.23 9.28
N TYR A 361 12.15 16.00 7.97
CA TYR A 361 11.61 16.99 7.04
C TYR A 361 10.91 16.39 5.81
N SER A 362 9.80 17.03 5.43
CA SER A 362 9.15 16.92 4.12
C SER A 362 9.09 18.28 3.44
N SER A 363 9.18 18.28 2.11
CA SER A 363 9.15 19.50 1.30
C SER A 363 7.96 19.49 0.33
N VAL A 364 7.23 20.61 0.31
CA VAL A 364 6.11 20.86 -0.60
C VAL A 364 6.55 21.99 -1.53
N ASN A 365 7.04 21.63 -2.72
CA ASN A 365 7.76 22.54 -3.62
C ASN A 365 6.90 23.65 -4.24
N ALA A 366 7.54 24.63 -4.86
CA ALA A 366 6.86 25.80 -5.40
C ALA A 366 5.82 25.41 -6.47
N GLY A 367 4.60 25.93 -6.33
CA GLY A 367 3.49 25.59 -7.23
C GLY A 367 2.98 24.15 -7.13
N THR A 368 3.45 23.36 -6.15
CA THR A 368 2.86 22.05 -5.82
C THR A 368 1.65 22.19 -4.93
N VAL A 369 0.78 21.18 -4.95
CA VAL A 369 -0.34 21.05 -4.02
C VAL A 369 -0.19 19.73 -3.26
N PHE A 370 -0.13 19.81 -1.93
CA PHE A 370 -0.35 18.68 -1.02
C PHE A 370 -1.79 18.77 -0.54
N ASP A 371 -2.66 17.85 -0.97
CA ASP A 371 -4.10 17.85 -0.69
C ASP A 371 -4.49 16.70 0.24
N ASN A 372 -4.65 17.00 1.53
CA ASN A 372 -5.08 16.03 2.53
C ASN A 372 -6.62 15.99 2.64
N GLN A 373 -7.21 14.96 2.03
CA GLN A 373 -8.62 14.59 2.11
C GLN A 373 -8.85 13.43 3.10
N GLY A 374 -7.83 12.58 3.31
CA GLY A 374 -7.79 11.46 4.25
C GLY A 374 -7.14 11.82 5.59
N THR A 375 -6.27 10.95 6.10
CA THR A 375 -5.53 11.17 7.35
C THR A 375 -4.05 11.40 7.10
N LEU A 376 -3.53 12.52 7.59
CA LEU A 376 -2.11 12.82 7.74
C LEU A 376 -1.74 12.54 9.21
N LEU A 377 -0.96 11.50 9.48
CA LEU A 377 -0.62 11.04 10.82
C LEU A 377 0.86 11.26 11.12
N LYS A 378 1.18 11.88 12.24
CA LYS A 378 2.51 11.88 12.85
C LYS A 378 2.52 10.93 14.05
N SER A 379 3.13 9.76 13.88
CA SER A 379 3.17 8.68 14.88
C SER A 379 4.57 8.41 15.45
N GLY A 380 5.63 8.84 14.76
CA GLY A 380 7.02 8.68 15.20
C GLY A 380 7.40 9.45 16.47
N THR A 381 8.48 9.02 17.11
CA THR A 381 9.05 9.66 18.32
C THR A 381 9.90 10.90 18.04
N ASP A 382 10.28 11.13 16.78
CA ASP A 382 11.17 12.23 16.38
C ASP A 382 10.39 13.50 16.04
N TYR A 383 11.03 14.67 16.05
CA TYR A 383 10.46 15.88 15.45
C TYR A 383 10.33 15.72 13.94
N TYR A 384 9.25 16.24 13.34
CA TYR A 384 9.06 16.23 11.89
C TYR A 384 8.48 17.56 11.41
N ALA A 385 9.05 18.14 10.36
CA ALA A 385 8.52 19.34 9.73
C ALA A 385 8.01 19.10 8.30
N ILE A 386 7.00 19.85 7.89
CA ILE A 386 6.60 20.04 6.50
C ILE A 386 6.82 21.51 6.17
N GLY A 387 7.56 21.82 5.11
CA GLY A 387 7.80 23.20 4.68
C GLY A 387 7.89 23.36 3.18
N GLN A 388 8.47 24.48 2.74
CA GLN A 388 8.66 24.90 1.33
C GLN A 388 7.39 25.48 0.65
N SER A 389 7.60 26.27 -0.41
CA SER A 389 6.64 27.26 -0.96
C SER A 389 5.49 26.74 -1.82
N GLY A 390 5.02 25.52 -1.56
CA GLY A 390 3.81 24.96 -2.13
C GLY A 390 2.56 25.19 -1.26
N ILE A 391 1.43 24.67 -1.73
CA ILE A 391 0.13 24.82 -1.09
C ILE A 391 -0.20 23.56 -0.31
N LEU A 392 -0.54 23.71 0.98
CA LEU A 392 -1.09 22.63 1.78
C LEU A 392 -2.61 22.84 1.95
N ARG A 393 -3.39 21.85 1.51
CA ARG A 393 -4.83 21.75 1.75
C ARG A 393 -5.11 20.68 2.78
N ASN A 394 -6.06 20.94 3.66
CA ASN A 394 -6.55 19.97 4.63
C ASN A 394 -8.07 20.05 4.72
N SER A 395 -8.77 19.14 4.03
CA SER A 395 -10.20 18.87 4.26
C SER A 395 -10.43 17.60 5.09
N GLY A 396 -9.41 16.76 5.21
CA GLY A 396 -9.40 15.54 6.02
C GLY A 396 -8.94 15.78 7.46
N THR A 397 -8.19 14.83 8.00
CA THR A 397 -7.65 14.84 9.36
C THR A 397 -6.12 15.05 9.34
N VAL A 398 -5.62 15.97 10.16
CA VAL A 398 -4.22 15.99 10.62
C VAL A 398 -4.22 15.46 12.04
N GLN A 399 -3.43 14.42 12.30
CA GLN A 399 -3.35 13.74 13.59
C GLN A 399 -1.90 13.67 14.06
N VAL A 400 -1.63 14.07 15.29
CA VAL A 400 -0.34 13.88 15.97
C VAL A 400 -0.57 13.01 17.20
N THR A 401 0.22 11.94 17.35
CA THR A 401 0.14 11.07 18.54
C THR A 401 1.40 11.09 19.41
N GLN A 402 2.55 11.43 18.81
CA GLN A 402 3.85 11.49 19.47
C GLN A 402 4.76 12.57 18.86
N ALA A 403 5.60 13.15 19.71
CA ALA A 403 6.53 14.25 19.43
C ALA A 403 5.86 15.40 18.65
N GLU A 404 6.56 16.04 17.73
CA GLU A 404 6.14 17.28 17.08
C GLU A 404 5.94 17.11 15.58
N LEU A 405 4.86 17.72 15.06
CA LEU A 405 4.66 18.03 13.66
C LEU A 405 4.65 19.56 13.49
N GLU A 406 5.65 20.10 12.80
CA GLU A 406 5.71 21.53 12.46
C GLU A 406 5.24 21.74 11.01
N LEU A 407 4.27 22.62 10.78
CA LEU A 407 3.94 23.15 9.46
C LEU A 407 4.59 24.53 9.34
N ARG A 408 5.63 24.62 8.49
CA ARG A 408 6.54 25.76 8.43
C ARG A 408 5.98 26.97 7.67
N SER A 409 6.60 28.12 7.96
CA SER A 409 6.18 29.44 7.47
C SER A 409 6.34 29.66 5.98
N GLU A 410 7.04 28.77 5.28
CA GLU A 410 7.17 28.85 3.83
C GLU A 410 5.94 28.28 3.10
N LEU A 411 5.11 27.46 3.75
CA LEU A 411 3.90 26.86 3.15
C LEU A 411 2.79 27.89 2.97
N ASP A 412 2.07 27.80 1.84
CA ASP A 412 0.77 28.44 1.72
C ASP A 412 -0.29 27.60 2.46
N THR A 413 -0.64 28.07 3.66
CA THR A 413 -1.66 27.51 4.55
C THR A 413 -3.04 28.18 4.40
N THR A 414 -3.20 29.12 3.45
CA THR A 414 -4.43 29.95 3.31
C THR A 414 -5.70 29.15 3.04
N GLN A 415 -5.55 27.89 2.63
CA GLN A 415 -6.63 26.97 2.32
C GLN A 415 -7.34 26.42 3.59
N PHE A 416 -6.65 26.38 4.72
CA PHE A 416 -7.19 25.90 6.01
C PHE A 416 -7.00 26.89 7.16
N TYR A 417 -6.25 27.98 6.97
CA TYR A 417 -6.09 29.06 7.94
C TYR A 417 -6.22 30.42 7.26
N ASN A 418 -7.13 31.26 7.73
CA ASN A 418 -7.25 32.65 7.28
C ASN A 418 -6.36 33.55 8.18
N PRO A 419 -5.24 34.10 7.67
CA PRO A 419 -4.34 34.93 8.48
C PRO A 419 -4.91 36.30 8.83
N THR A 420 -5.92 36.78 8.09
CA THR A 420 -6.57 38.08 8.36
C THR A 420 -7.54 37.98 9.54
N SER A 421 -8.36 36.93 9.58
CA SER A 421 -9.32 36.68 10.67
C SER A 421 -8.79 35.72 11.74
N LYS A 422 -7.55 35.24 11.62
CA LYS A 422 -6.89 34.32 12.56
C LYS A 422 -7.71 33.06 12.85
N THR A 423 -8.34 32.55 11.79
CA THR A 423 -9.37 31.50 11.85
C THR A 423 -8.90 30.23 11.17
N LEU A 424 -8.99 29.08 11.82
CA LEU A 424 -8.94 27.79 11.12
C LEU A 424 -10.25 27.62 10.33
N THR A 425 -10.16 27.28 9.05
CA THR A 425 -11.30 27.28 8.10
C THR A 425 -11.63 25.91 7.51
N SER A 426 -10.78 24.89 7.70
CA SER A 426 -11.05 23.54 7.20
C SER A 426 -10.36 22.44 8.01
N GLY A 427 -10.83 21.21 7.81
CA GLY A 427 -10.24 19.98 8.32
C GLY A 427 -10.50 19.66 9.80
N THR A 428 -10.01 18.50 10.18
CA THR A 428 -9.99 17.99 11.56
C THR A 428 -8.54 17.95 12.06
N TRP A 429 -8.31 18.39 13.29
CA TRP A 429 -6.99 18.56 13.90
C TRP A 429 -6.96 17.82 15.24
N ARG A 430 -6.28 16.68 15.31
CA ARG A 430 -6.33 15.78 16.47
C ARG A 430 -4.95 15.61 17.08
N LEU A 431 -4.80 15.96 18.34
CA LEU A 431 -3.57 15.78 19.09
C LEU A 431 -3.86 14.79 20.21
N LEU A 432 -3.46 13.52 20.02
CA LEU A 432 -3.73 12.43 20.96
C LEU A 432 -2.43 11.98 21.62
N ALA A 433 -2.02 12.70 22.67
CA ALA A 433 -0.82 12.32 23.40
C ALA A 433 -1.03 10.96 24.07
N THR A 434 -0.28 9.98 23.58
CA THR A 434 -0.36 8.59 24.06
C THR A 434 0.15 8.51 25.50
N GLU A 435 -0.66 7.97 26.41
CA GLU A 435 -0.29 7.88 27.83
C GLU A 435 1.05 7.18 28.02
N GLY A 436 1.95 7.84 28.76
CA GLY A 436 3.30 7.33 29.05
C GLY A 436 4.34 7.44 27.93
N ALA A 437 3.96 7.86 26.71
CA ALA A 437 4.85 7.82 25.54
C ALA A 437 5.51 9.17 25.17
N GLY A 438 4.87 10.31 25.44
CA GLY A 438 5.45 11.62 25.14
C GLY A 438 4.43 12.75 24.92
N THR A 439 4.91 13.88 24.44
CA THR A 439 4.07 14.98 23.94
C THR A 439 3.47 14.64 22.57
N ALA A 440 2.40 15.32 22.18
CA ALA A 440 1.89 15.34 20.82
C ALA A 440 1.65 16.80 20.43
N ILE A 441 2.55 17.37 19.64
CA ILE A 441 2.61 18.81 19.35
C ILE A 441 2.30 19.05 17.87
N LEU A 442 1.39 19.98 17.60
CA LEU A 442 1.20 20.56 16.26
C LEU A 442 1.58 22.04 16.32
N ASP A 443 2.68 22.42 15.67
CA ASP A 443 3.07 23.82 15.51
C ASP A 443 2.72 24.30 14.09
N LEU A 444 1.99 25.42 14.02
CA LEU A 444 1.75 26.18 12.80
C LEU A 444 2.64 27.42 12.81
N GLN A 445 3.89 27.29 12.39
CA GLN A 445 4.71 28.47 12.16
C GLN A 445 4.23 29.14 10.88
N ASP A 446 3.41 30.19 10.96
CA ASP A 446 3.24 31.11 9.84
C ASP A 446 4.28 32.25 9.91
N ALA A 447 4.51 32.96 8.80
CA ALA A 447 5.48 34.06 8.75
C ALA A 447 5.09 35.29 9.61
N ASN A 448 3.94 35.25 10.30
CA ASN A 448 3.38 36.30 11.16
C ASN A 448 3.25 35.84 12.63
N SER A 449 3.84 34.69 13.01
CA SER A 449 3.58 33.98 14.27
C SER A 449 2.11 33.62 14.45
N ALA A 450 1.68 32.50 13.85
CA ALA A 450 0.27 32.11 13.81
C ALA A 450 -0.33 32.11 15.21
N ARG A 451 -1.43 32.85 15.36
CA ARG A 451 -2.26 32.83 16.56
C ARG A 451 -3.65 32.51 16.08
N VAL A 452 -4.05 31.25 16.22
CA VAL A 452 -5.41 30.80 15.96
C VAL A 452 -6.29 31.34 17.09
N THR A 453 -7.00 32.43 16.83
CA THR A 453 -7.97 32.99 17.79
C THR A 453 -9.36 32.39 17.61
N THR A 454 -9.62 31.75 16.47
CA THR A 454 -10.95 31.25 16.10
C THR A 454 -10.89 29.86 15.46
N ILE A 455 -11.67 28.92 15.98
CA ILE A 455 -12.04 27.68 15.27
C ILE A 455 -13.27 28.00 14.42
N GLY A 456 -13.15 27.97 13.10
CA GLY A 456 -14.24 28.29 12.17
C GLY A 456 -15.30 27.19 12.05
N PRO A 457 -16.48 27.49 11.46
CA PRO A 457 -17.52 26.49 11.22
C PRO A 457 -17.01 25.31 10.40
N GLY A 458 -17.42 24.09 10.77
CA GLY A 458 -17.03 22.85 10.10
C GLY A 458 -15.61 22.35 10.42
N VAL A 459 -14.81 23.10 11.19
CA VAL A 459 -13.51 22.65 11.70
C VAL A 459 -13.70 21.89 13.00
N THR A 460 -12.95 20.80 13.19
CA THR A 460 -12.87 20.09 14.47
C THR A 460 -11.44 20.15 15.02
N VAL A 461 -11.29 20.50 16.30
CA VAL A 461 -10.04 20.38 17.05
C VAL A 461 -10.27 19.43 18.23
N GLU A 462 -9.44 18.39 18.37
CA GLU A 462 -9.46 17.45 19.48
C GLU A 462 -8.09 17.45 20.18
N LEU A 463 -8.07 17.81 21.46
CA LEU A 463 -6.87 17.84 22.30
C LEU A 463 -7.04 16.80 23.41
N GLU A 464 -6.30 15.69 23.34
CA GLU A 464 -6.46 14.55 24.25
C GLU A 464 -5.19 14.32 25.08
N ASN A 465 -5.37 14.31 26.41
CA ASN A 465 -4.35 14.22 27.45
C ASN A 465 -3.42 15.43 27.59
N SER A 466 -2.79 15.53 28.75
CA SER A 466 -1.92 16.65 29.13
C SER A 466 -0.71 16.86 28.22
N GLY A 467 -0.25 15.83 27.50
CA GLY A 467 0.85 15.92 26.54
C GLY A 467 0.45 16.51 25.18
N ALA A 468 -0.84 16.63 24.86
CA ALA A 468 -1.28 17.26 23.62
C ALA A 468 -1.04 18.77 23.70
N SER A 469 -0.41 19.36 22.69
CA SER A 469 -0.19 20.81 22.64
C SER A 469 -0.34 21.40 21.24
N PHE A 470 -1.23 22.38 21.11
CA PHE A 470 -1.34 23.21 19.91
C PHE A 470 -0.92 24.65 20.27
N PRO A 471 0.39 25.00 20.26
CA PRO A 471 0.89 26.24 20.86
C PRO A 471 0.33 27.51 20.23
N ASN A 472 0.00 27.45 18.94
CA ASN A 472 -0.57 28.54 18.15
C ASN A 472 -2.04 28.81 18.50
N LEU A 473 -2.70 27.92 19.24
CA LEU A 473 -4.12 27.96 19.58
C LEU A 473 -4.34 28.13 21.09
N GLU A 474 -3.67 27.34 21.93
CA GLU A 474 -4.07 27.18 23.35
C GLU A 474 -4.07 28.50 24.13
N ALA A 475 -3.01 29.30 24.00
CA ALA A 475 -2.88 30.59 24.66
C ALA A 475 -3.54 31.76 23.90
N TYR A 476 -4.27 31.51 22.81
CA TYR A 476 -4.77 32.56 21.91
C TYR A 476 -6.24 32.40 21.51
N LEU A 477 -6.83 31.23 21.70
CA LEU A 477 -8.20 30.93 21.32
C LEU A 477 -9.19 31.79 22.11
N THR A 478 -10.05 32.51 21.39
CA THR A 478 -11.13 33.32 21.95
C THR A 478 -12.51 32.93 21.43
N THR A 479 -12.59 32.17 20.32
CA THR A 479 -13.87 31.83 19.70
C THR A 479 -13.91 30.42 19.10
N VAL A 480 -14.97 29.68 19.38
CA VAL A 480 -15.29 28.38 18.78
C VAL A 480 -16.60 28.49 18.03
N ASN A 481 -16.54 28.41 16.70
CA ASN A 481 -17.70 28.32 15.80
C ASN A 481 -17.79 26.95 15.08
N GLY A 482 -16.74 26.13 15.19
CA GLY A 482 -16.75 24.70 14.86
C GLY A 482 -16.77 23.86 16.13
N THR A 483 -16.05 22.73 16.14
CA THR A 483 -15.99 21.82 17.29
C THR A 483 -14.63 21.92 17.98
N LEU A 484 -14.64 22.03 19.31
CA LEU A 484 -13.49 21.87 20.19
C LEU A 484 -13.77 20.78 21.23
N LEU A 485 -12.97 19.72 21.20
CA LEU A 485 -12.97 18.66 22.21
C LEU A 485 -11.71 18.75 23.06
N VAL A 486 -11.87 18.89 24.37
CA VAL A 486 -10.79 18.87 25.36
C VAL A 486 -10.96 17.60 26.18
N ASN A 487 -10.07 16.61 26.01
CA ASN A 487 -10.28 15.23 26.45
C ASN A 487 -9.21 14.74 27.45
N GLY A 488 -9.63 13.80 28.31
CA GLY A 488 -8.77 13.11 29.26
C GLY A 488 -8.10 14.10 30.21
N THR A 489 -6.79 13.96 30.41
CA THR A 489 -6.03 14.83 31.32
C THR A 489 -5.66 16.21 30.74
N LYS A 490 -6.21 16.61 29.58
CA LYS A 490 -5.87 17.91 28.97
C LYS A 490 -6.44 19.08 29.78
N ASN A 491 -5.57 20.04 30.11
CA ASN A 491 -5.97 21.38 30.51
C ASN A 491 -5.69 22.35 29.35
N LEU A 492 -6.72 23.09 28.93
CA LEU A 492 -6.64 24.19 27.98
C LEU A 492 -6.56 25.51 28.76
N ASP A 493 -5.38 26.10 28.84
CA ASP A 493 -5.15 27.34 29.59
C ASP A 493 -5.29 28.59 28.70
N LEU A 494 -6.35 29.35 28.95
CA LEU A 494 -6.69 30.57 28.22
C LEU A 494 -5.98 31.82 28.79
N ALA A 495 -5.08 31.70 29.77
CA ALA A 495 -4.44 32.84 30.43
C ALA A 495 -3.65 33.78 29.49
N GLY A 496 -3.24 33.31 28.31
CA GLY A 496 -2.62 34.15 27.28
C GLY A 496 -3.60 34.91 26.37
N ALA A 497 -4.88 34.50 26.35
CA ALA A 497 -5.87 35.08 25.46
C ALA A 497 -6.21 36.50 25.93
N SER A 498 -6.17 37.49 25.02
CA SER A 498 -6.32 38.90 25.38
C SER A 498 -7.69 39.29 25.97
N ALA A 499 -8.66 38.37 25.91
CA ALA A 499 -9.99 38.50 26.52
C ALA A 499 -10.15 37.73 27.85
N GLY A 500 -9.21 36.85 28.23
CA GLY A 500 -9.32 35.97 29.41
C GLY A 500 -10.54 35.02 29.40
N SER A 501 -11.19 34.85 28.25
CA SER A 501 -12.47 34.16 28.11
C SER A 501 -12.64 33.54 26.72
N LEU A 502 -13.25 32.36 26.67
CA LEU A 502 -13.60 31.63 25.47
C LEU A 502 -15.09 31.83 25.13
N THR A 503 -15.38 32.23 23.89
CA THR A 503 -16.76 32.27 23.38
C THR A 503 -17.05 31.05 22.52
N VAL A 504 -18.03 30.23 22.89
CA VAL A 504 -18.61 29.20 22.02
C VAL A 504 -19.77 29.85 21.27
N GLY A 505 -19.56 30.22 20.00
CA GLY A 505 -20.55 30.89 19.17
C GLY A 505 -21.75 29.98 18.84
N ALA A 506 -22.80 30.55 18.24
CA ALA A 506 -24.08 29.86 18.05
C ALA A 506 -24.05 28.57 17.18
N THR A 507 -22.96 28.34 16.43
CA THR A 507 -22.70 27.11 15.66
C THR A 507 -21.62 26.23 16.26
N GLY A 508 -20.98 26.70 17.34
CA GLY A 508 -19.85 26.03 17.96
C GLY A 508 -20.28 24.98 18.99
N LEU A 509 -19.40 23.98 19.15
CA LEU A 509 -19.48 22.98 20.21
C LEU A 509 -18.19 23.00 21.03
N LEU A 510 -18.32 23.08 22.34
CA LEU A 510 -17.26 22.76 23.30
C LEU A 510 -17.62 21.46 24.01
N GLY A 511 -16.74 20.47 24.01
CA GLY A 511 -17.02 19.20 24.68
C GLY A 511 -15.80 18.44 25.15
N GLY A 512 -16.04 17.21 25.60
CA GLY A 512 -15.01 16.29 26.09
C GLY A 512 -14.95 16.15 27.61
N THR A 513 -13.84 15.58 28.10
CA THR A 513 -13.64 15.16 29.50
C THR A 513 -12.48 15.86 30.23
N GLY A 514 -11.93 16.92 29.64
CA GLY A 514 -10.81 17.68 30.16
C GLY A 514 -11.20 18.95 30.93
N THR A 515 -10.25 19.86 31.05
CA THR A 515 -10.41 21.14 31.77
C THR A 515 -10.16 22.33 30.85
N VAL A 516 -11.01 23.35 30.95
CA VAL A 516 -10.78 24.70 30.39
C VAL A 516 -10.48 25.64 31.54
N THR A 517 -9.29 26.25 31.53
CA THR A 517 -8.87 27.24 32.53
C THR A 517 -9.14 28.65 32.00
N GLY A 518 -10.05 29.36 32.65
CA GLY A 518 -10.54 30.68 32.24
C GLY A 518 -12.07 30.73 32.19
N ASN A 519 -12.61 31.90 31.83
CA ASN A 519 -14.07 32.07 31.71
C ASN A 519 -14.57 31.53 30.38
N VAL A 520 -15.81 31.03 30.33
CA VAL A 520 -16.44 30.52 29.11
C VAL A 520 -17.83 31.15 28.95
N SER A 521 -18.18 31.55 27.73
CA SER A 521 -19.52 32.02 27.37
C SER A 521 -20.05 31.24 26.19
N VAL A 522 -21.28 30.71 26.28
CA VAL A 522 -21.84 29.75 25.33
C VAL A 522 -23.12 30.30 24.72
N SER A 523 -23.11 30.56 23.42
CA SER A 523 -24.30 30.69 22.55
C SER A 523 -24.63 29.41 21.79
N GLY A 524 -23.65 28.53 21.60
CA GLY A 524 -23.81 27.24 20.91
C GLY A 524 -24.06 26.09 21.89
N THR A 525 -23.37 24.98 21.68
CA THR A 525 -23.48 23.76 22.49
C THR A 525 -22.29 23.61 23.45
N VAL A 526 -22.57 23.17 24.68
CA VAL A 526 -21.61 22.53 25.57
C VAL A 526 -22.03 21.08 25.82
N ALA A 527 -21.12 20.13 25.58
CA ALA A 527 -21.38 18.70 25.65
C ALA A 527 -20.23 18.00 26.42
N PRO A 528 -20.33 17.85 27.75
CA PRO A 528 -19.38 17.01 28.48
C PRO A 528 -19.36 15.58 27.92
N GLY A 529 -18.27 14.86 28.15
CA GLY A 529 -18.21 13.43 27.80
C GLY A 529 -17.75 13.10 26.39
N LYS A 530 -17.69 11.78 26.15
CA LYS A 530 -17.45 11.05 24.90
C LYS A 530 -17.85 9.58 25.19
N GLN A 531 -19.12 9.36 25.53
CA GLN A 531 -19.58 8.48 26.63
C GLN A 531 -19.32 9.14 28.00
N PRO A 532 -20.17 8.89 29.03
CA PRO A 532 -20.35 9.85 30.12
C PRO A 532 -19.07 10.28 30.84
N GLY A 533 -18.91 11.58 31.06
CA GLY A 533 -17.68 12.16 31.58
C GLY A 533 -17.84 13.53 32.22
N VAL A 534 -16.71 14.14 32.60
CA VAL A 534 -16.68 15.43 33.29
C VAL A 534 -15.96 16.48 32.45
N LEU A 535 -16.67 17.50 31.99
CA LEU A 535 -16.04 18.70 31.42
C LEU A 535 -15.89 19.73 32.53
N SER A 536 -14.67 20.21 32.77
CA SER A 536 -14.39 21.18 33.84
C SER A 536 -14.11 22.58 33.29
N VAL A 537 -14.69 23.60 33.92
CA VAL A 537 -14.40 25.03 33.68
C VAL A 537 -13.95 25.65 35.00
N THR A 538 -12.71 26.15 35.09
CA THR A 538 -12.19 26.68 36.36
C THR A 538 -12.59 28.14 36.63
N GLY A 539 -12.96 28.88 35.59
CA GLY A 539 -13.53 30.22 35.70
C GLY A 539 -15.06 30.21 35.81
N ASP A 540 -15.66 31.35 35.44
CA ASP A 540 -17.11 31.49 35.30
C ASP A 540 -17.60 30.88 33.98
N LEU A 541 -18.79 30.27 33.98
CA LEU A 541 -19.48 29.78 32.80
C LEU A 541 -20.80 30.56 32.61
N ALA A 542 -20.94 31.26 31.49
CA ALA A 542 -22.17 31.94 31.10
C ALA A 542 -22.89 31.18 29.98
N LEU A 543 -24.00 30.53 30.30
CA LEU A 543 -24.93 29.98 29.31
C LEU A 543 -25.86 31.11 28.85
N LEU A 544 -25.82 31.43 27.56
CA LEU A 544 -26.63 32.50 26.97
C LEU A 544 -27.99 31.95 26.48
N SER A 545 -28.90 32.84 26.08
CA SER A 545 -30.16 32.42 25.47
C SER A 545 -29.90 31.53 24.25
N ASP A 546 -30.74 30.50 24.11
CA ASP A 546 -30.79 29.53 23.04
C ASP A 546 -29.59 28.57 22.94
N SER A 547 -28.61 28.71 23.85
CA SER A 547 -27.53 27.73 24.05
C SER A 547 -28.05 26.35 24.46
N THR A 548 -27.26 25.33 24.17
CA THR A 548 -27.57 23.93 24.49
C THR A 548 -26.54 23.37 25.46
N VAL A 549 -27.02 22.65 26.49
CA VAL A 549 -26.23 21.69 27.26
C VAL A 549 -26.68 20.30 26.82
N GLU A 550 -25.75 19.47 26.34
CA GLU A 550 -26.02 18.07 26.00
C GLU A 550 -25.53 17.18 27.14
N ILE A 551 -26.33 16.17 27.53
CA ILE A 551 -26.06 15.26 28.65
C ILE A 551 -26.38 13.82 28.22
N GLU A 552 -25.36 12.97 28.18
CA GLU A 552 -25.46 11.52 28.05
C GLU A 552 -25.78 10.89 29.42
N VAL A 553 -26.66 9.89 29.43
CA VAL A 553 -27.04 9.10 30.62
C VAL A 553 -27.00 7.61 30.28
N LEU A 554 -26.08 6.87 30.90
CA LEU A 554 -25.94 5.42 30.80
C LEU A 554 -26.65 4.70 31.94
N ASP A 555 -26.41 5.09 33.19
CA ASP A 555 -27.10 4.59 34.39
C ASP A 555 -27.33 5.72 35.40
N PRO A 556 -28.58 6.21 35.58
CA PRO A 556 -28.89 7.30 36.49
C PRO A 556 -28.81 6.93 37.99
N LEU A 557 -28.49 5.67 38.32
CA LEU A 557 -28.21 5.19 39.68
C LEU A 557 -26.71 5.04 39.98
N GLY A 558 -25.84 5.22 38.97
CA GLY A 558 -24.38 5.13 39.06
C GLY A 558 -23.69 6.38 39.62
N VAL A 559 -22.63 6.83 38.94
CA VAL A 559 -21.74 7.93 39.36
C VAL A 559 -21.60 8.99 38.26
N ALA A 560 -21.75 10.26 38.64
CA ALA A 560 -21.51 11.41 37.77
C ALA A 560 -20.09 11.39 37.17
N GLY A 561 -20.00 11.59 35.86
CA GLY A 561 -18.75 11.49 35.11
C GLY A 561 -18.30 10.07 34.77
N THR A 562 -19.12 9.06 35.02
CA THR A 562 -18.89 7.66 34.61
C THR A 562 -20.16 7.05 34.00
N ASP A 563 -21.31 7.32 34.61
CA ASP A 563 -22.61 6.78 34.23
C ASP A 563 -23.61 7.85 33.76
N TRP A 564 -23.32 9.14 33.95
CA TRP A 564 -23.95 10.28 33.27
C TRP A 564 -23.02 11.49 33.25
N ASP A 565 -23.24 12.43 32.33
CA ASP A 565 -22.37 13.60 32.16
C ASP A 565 -22.45 14.63 33.29
N LEU A 566 -21.30 15.25 33.59
CA LEU A 566 -21.20 16.34 34.55
C LEU A 566 -20.45 17.55 33.98
N LEU A 567 -21.13 18.68 33.96
CA LEU A 567 -20.53 19.99 33.69
C LEU A 567 -20.03 20.62 35.01
N SER A 568 -18.73 20.59 35.25
CA SER A 568 -18.12 21.01 36.52
C SER A 568 -17.55 22.43 36.42
N VAL A 569 -18.24 23.41 37.00
CA VAL A 569 -17.80 24.81 37.04
C VAL A 569 -17.21 25.12 38.42
N SER A 570 -16.07 25.81 38.48
CA SER A 570 -15.50 26.26 39.77
C SER A 570 -15.91 27.70 40.13
N GLY A 571 -16.11 28.56 39.11
CA GLY A 571 -16.64 29.91 39.27
C GLY A 571 -18.17 29.96 39.30
N GLN A 572 -18.73 31.08 38.84
CA GLN A 572 -20.17 31.28 38.72
C GLN A 572 -20.74 30.61 37.44
N LEU A 573 -21.82 29.84 37.59
CA LEU A 573 -22.71 29.48 36.50
C LEU A 573 -23.74 30.61 36.31
N ALA A 574 -23.61 31.40 35.25
CA ALA A 574 -24.57 32.42 34.89
C ALA A 574 -25.58 31.89 33.86
N LEU A 575 -26.86 31.93 34.22
CA LEU A 575 -27.98 31.62 33.34
C LEU A 575 -28.56 32.91 32.73
N PRO A 576 -29.24 32.84 31.57
CA PRO A 576 -29.70 34.05 30.89
C PRO A 576 -30.83 34.73 31.68
N ALA A 577 -30.80 36.07 31.75
CA ALA A 577 -31.82 36.83 32.48
C ALA A 577 -33.21 36.79 31.81
N ALA A 578 -33.27 36.43 30.54
CA ALA A 578 -34.48 36.15 29.76
C ALA A 578 -34.12 35.23 28.58
N GLY A 579 -35.10 34.47 28.07
CA GLY A 579 -34.89 33.41 27.08
C GLY A 579 -34.86 32.03 27.73
N SER A 580 -34.22 31.06 27.10
CA SER A 580 -34.09 29.69 27.60
C SER A 580 -32.71 29.09 27.31
N VAL A 581 -32.33 28.10 28.11
CA VAL A 581 -31.23 27.16 27.85
C VAL A 581 -31.87 25.82 27.47
N LYS A 582 -31.37 25.18 26.41
CA LYS A 582 -31.80 23.84 26.00
C LYS A 582 -31.01 22.79 26.76
N LEU A 583 -31.67 21.74 27.22
CA LEU A 583 -31.04 20.57 27.83
C LEU A 583 -31.36 19.36 26.95
N GLY A 584 -30.42 18.97 26.10
CA GLY A 584 -30.52 17.79 25.24
C GLY A 584 -30.12 16.52 26.00
N LEU A 585 -31.00 15.53 26.04
CA LEU A 585 -30.83 14.30 26.81
C LEU A 585 -30.66 13.07 25.92
N TYR A 586 -29.56 12.35 26.12
CA TYR A 586 -29.21 11.16 25.35
C TYR A 586 -29.10 9.95 26.27
N ALA A 587 -30.14 9.09 26.29
CA ALA A 587 -30.06 7.81 26.97
C ALA A 587 -29.20 6.83 26.16
N LEU A 588 -28.15 6.28 26.79
CA LEU A 588 -27.25 5.30 26.20
C LEU A 588 -27.66 3.85 26.52
N ALA A 589 -28.61 3.65 27.43
CA ALA A 589 -29.19 2.36 27.77
C ALA A 589 -30.75 2.41 27.72
N PRO A 590 -31.43 1.30 27.39
CA PRO A 590 -32.88 1.21 27.46
C PRO A 590 -33.38 1.00 28.91
N GLY A 591 -34.60 1.46 29.21
CA GLY A 591 -35.27 1.18 30.49
C GLY A 591 -35.05 2.21 31.60
N LEU A 592 -34.40 3.35 31.30
CA LEU A 592 -34.16 4.43 32.27
C LEU A 592 -35.46 5.13 32.73
N GLU A 593 -36.53 4.95 31.98
CA GLU A 593 -37.88 5.48 32.23
C GLU A 593 -38.63 4.79 33.38
N ALA A 594 -38.14 3.66 33.90
CA ALA A 594 -38.92 2.76 34.75
C ALA A 594 -39.01 3.19 36.23
N GLU A 595 -37.93 3.69 36.84
CA GLU A 595 -37.86 3.86 38.31
C GLU A 595 -37.93 5.32 38.80
N GLY A 596 -37.72 6.30 37.92
CA GLY A 596 -37.53 7.70 38.32
C GLY A 596 -36.12 7.95 38.86
N PHE A 597 -35.58 9.15 38.67
CA PHE A 597 -34.24 9.50 39.15
C PHE A 597 -34.07 10.98 39.46
N SER A 598 -32.98 11.31 40.16
CA SER A 598 -32.50 12.67 40.38
C SER A 598 -30.98 12.66 40.30
N ILE A 599 -30.42 13.25 39.23
CA ILE A 599 -28.97 13.26 38.96
C ILE A 599 -28.45 14.70 38.83
N PRO A 600 -27.27 15.03 39.40
CA PRO A 600 -26.63 16.31 39.19
C PRO A 600 -25.94 16.32 37.82
N PHE A 601 -26.34 17.23 36.93
CA PHE A 601 -25.73 17.39 35.60
C PHE A 601 -24.79 18.60 35.52
N ALA A 602 -24.86 19.53 36.49
CA ALA A 602 -23.92 20.63 36.62
C ALA A 602 -23.59 20.94 38.08
N SER A 603 -22.33 21.27 38.37
CA SER A 603 -21.86 21.84 39.64
C SER A 603 -21.24 23.23 39.40
N TYR A 604 -21.26 24.09 40.41
CA TYR A 604 -20.75 25.47 40.31
C TYR A 604 -20.31 26.05 41.67
N GLY A 605 -19.48 27.09 41.66
CA GLY A 605 -19.14 27.87 42.87
C GLY A 605 -20.28 28.79 43.33
N SER A 606 -21.02 29.38 42.39
CA SER A 606 -22.31 30.07 42.62
C SER A 606 -23.19 30.02 41.36
N VAL A 607 -24.49 30.30 41.47
CA VAL A 607 -25.38 30.41 40.30
C VAL A 607 -26.07 31.77 40.26
N LEU A 608 -26.18 32.34 39.06
CA LEU A 608 -26.88 33.60 38.79
C LEU A 608 -28.11 33.34 37.91
N ASN A 609 -29.21 34.05 38.19
CA ASN A 609 -30.50 34.00 37.46
C ASN A 609 -31.19 32.62 37.43
N PHE A 610 -30.89 31.67 38.32
CA PHE A 610 -31.56 30.37 38.30
C PHE A 610 -33.09 30.48 38.41
N SER A 611 -33.78 29.90 37.43
CA SER A 611 -35.20 29.57 37.48
C SER A 611 -35.42 28.27 36.70
N PRO A 612 -36.20 27.29 37.20
CA PRO A 612 -36.54 26.07 36.47
C PRO A 612 -37.16 26.35 35.09
N SER A 613 -37.91 27.46 34.96
CA SER A 613 -38.57 27.86 33.72
C SER A 613 -37.64 28.31 32.59
N LEU A 614 -36.33 28.47 32.86
CA LEU A 614 -35.34 28.76 31.82
C LEU A 614 -34.96 27.51 31.03
N PHE A 615 -35.22 26.31 31.53
CA PHE A 615 -34.79 25.07 30.89
C PHE A 615 -35.87 24.53 29.95
N VAL A 616 -35.53 24.40 28.66
CA VAL A 616 -36.30 23.64 27.69
C VAL A 616 -35.61 22.30 27.52
N ILE A 617 -36.23 21.24 28.04
CA ILE A 617 -35.68 19.90 28.01
C ILE A 617 -36.10 19.22 26.71
N ASP A 618 -35.13 18.69 25.97
CA ASP A 618 -35.32 17.95 24.72
C ASP A 618 -34.82 16.51 24.89
N ASP A 619 -35.66 15.55 24.52
CA ASP A 619 -35.40 14.10 24.56
C ASP A 619 -35.52 13.57 23.13
N PRO A 620 -34.50 13.77 22.28
CA PRO A 620 -34.56 13.42 20.86
C PRO A 620 -34.73 11.92 20.59
N LEU A 621 -34.45 11.07 21.59
CA LEU A 621 -34.62 9.62 21.50
C LEU A 621 -35.98 9.13 22.05
N GLY A 622 -36.75 10.00 22.72
CA GLY A 622 -38.00 9.63 23.39
C GLY A 622 -37.80 8.60 24.51
N SER A 623 -36.65 8.65 25.18
CA SER A 623 -36.23 7.66 26.19
C SER A 623 -36.86 7.88 27.57
N PHE A 624 -37.54 9.01 27.80
CA PHE A 624 -38.21 9.34 29.07
C PHE A 624 -39.73 9.53 28.90
N VAL A 625 -40.30 8.91 27.87
CA VAL A 625 -41.74 8.97 27.55
C VAL A 625 -42.57 8.32 28.66
N GLY A 626 -43.52 9.08 29.21
CA GLY A 626 -44.45 8.60 30.24
C GLY A 626 -44.16 9.10 31.65
N GLY A 627 -43.08 9.83 31.87
CA GLY A 627 -42.84 10.59 33.11
C GLY A 627 -42.88 12.11 32.92
N SER A 628 -42.28 12.83 33.86
CA SER A 628 -42.02 14.28 33.76
C SER A 628 -40.57 14.60 34.13
N LEU A 629 -39.91 15.41 33.30
CA LEU A 629 -38.56 15.91 33.52
C LEU A 629 -38.60 17.35 34.07
N ALA A 630 -37.75 17.65 35.06
CA ALA A 630 -37.62 18.99 35.63
C ALA A 630 -36.19 19.27 36.14
N VAL A 631 -35.70 20.49 35.86
CA VAL A 631 -34.46 20.99 36.46
C VAL A 631 -34.75 21.67 37.80
N THR A 632 -34.05 21.25 38.85
CA THR A 632 -34.06 21.91 40.17
C THR A 632 -32.65 22.35 40.56
N GLN A 633 -32.56 23.23 41.55
CA GLN A 633 -31.31 23.66 42.16
C GLN A 633 -31.29 23.21 43.61
N SER A 634 -30.20 22.57 44.03
CA SER A 634 -29.97 22.16 45.42
C SER A 634 -28.51 22.40 45.76
N GLY A 635 -28.26 23.32 46.70
CA GLY A 635 -26.91 23.81 47.01
C GLY A 635 -26.20 24.32 45.75
N ASN A 636 -24.99 23.80 45.53
CA ASN A 636 -24.10 24.23 44.45
C ASN A 636 -24.19 23.35 43.18
N GLN A 637 -25.38 22.77 42.92
CA GLN A 637 -25.64 21.88 41.80
C GLN A 637 -27.00 22.11 41.15
N LEU A 638 -27.06 21.93 39.83
CA LEU A 638 -28.31 21.73 39.08
C LEU A 638 -28.58 20.23 38.96
N TRP A 639 -29.81 19.87 39.24
CA TRP A 639 -30.29 18.49 39.27
C TRP A 639 -31.35 18.29 38.18
N LEU A 640 -31.17 17.26 37.37
CA LEU A 640 -32.19 16.74 36.48
C LEU A 640 -33.02 15.70 37.24
N ASN A 641 -34.32 15.91 37.31
CA ASN A 641 -35.25 15.05 38.02
C ASN A 641 -36.22 14.45 37.02
N TYR A 642 -36.30 13.13 36.97
CA TYR A 642 -37.28 12.39 36.21
C TYR A 642 -38.26 11.71 37.18
N THR A 643 -39.54 12.04 37.09
CA THR A 643 -40.60 11.37 37.84
C THR A 643 -41.38 10.48 36.90
N ALA A 644 -41.18 9.15 37.00
CA ALA A 644 -41.97 8.17 36.26
C ALA A 644 -43.44 8.22 36.72
N ILE A 645 -44.39 8.08 35.78
CA ILE A 645 -45.79 7.81 36.14
C ILE A 645 -45.93 6.31 36.36
N PRO A 646 -46.41 5.83 37.53
CA PRO A 646 -46.57 4.40 37.78
C PRO A 646 -47.48 3.74 36.75
N GLU A 647 -47.02 2.63 36.14
CA GLU A 647 -47.80 1.93 35.11
C GLU A 647 -49.20 1.51 35.62
N PRO A 648 -50.29 1.89 34.93
CA PRO A 648 -51.66 1.59 35.38
C PRO A 648 -51.99 0.11 35.54
N ALA A 649 -51.25 -0.78 34.85
CA ALA A 649 -51.43 -2.22 34.91
C ALA A 649 -51.17 -2.79 36.32
N SER A 650 -50.19 -2.26 37.05
CA SER A 650 -49.84 -2.71 38.39
C SER A 650 -50.95 -2.42 39.41
N LEU A 651 -51.53 -1.21 39.36
CA LEU A 651 -52.64 -0.80 40.21
C LEU A 651 -53.93 -1.54 39.88
N THR A 652 -54.21 -1.81 38.60
CA THR A 652 -55.39 -2.62 38.21
C THR A 652 -55.25 -4.08 38.60
N LEU A 653 -54.06 -4.69 38.50
CA LEU A 653 -53.84 -6.07 38.95
C LEU A 653 -53.92 -6.20 40.48
N LEU A 654 -53.40 -5.21 41.23
CA LEU A 654 -53.54 -5.13 42.68
C LEU A 654 -55.01 -4.94 43.10
N ALA A 655 -55.77 -4.12 42.38
CA ALA A 655 -57.21 -3.95 42.60
C ALA A 655 -58.00 -5.25 42.30
N LEU A 656 -57.67 -5.97 41.21
CA LEU A 656 -58.27 -7.27 40.90
C LEU A 656 -57.92 -8.33 41.96
N LEU A 657 -56.70 -8.33 42.49
CA LEU A 657 -56.30 -9.21 43.60
C LEU A 657 -57.05 -8.87 44.89
N ALA A 658 -57.22 -7.60 45.23
CA ALA A 658 -58.00 -7.16 46.41
C ALA A 658 -59.49 -7.56 46.30
N VAL A 659 -60.08 -7.44 45.11
CA VAL A 659 -61.44 -7.93 44.82
C VAL A 659 -61.51 -9.47 44.86
N GLY A 660 -60.45 -10.16 44.42
CA GLY A 660 -60.35 -11.63 44.50
C GLY A 660 -60.27 -12.16 45.94
N LEU A 661 -59.49 -11.51 46.81
CA LEU A 661 -59.34 -11.91 48.22
C LEU A 661 -60.60 -11.60 49.04
N SER A 662 -61.23 -10.43 48.85
CA SER A 662 -62.47 -10.08 49.56
C SER A 662 -63.63 -11.03 49.22
N ASN A 663 -63.76 -11.45 47.97
CA ASN A 663 -64.73 -12.48 47.58
C ASN A 663 -64.43 -13.86 48.21
N ARG A 664 -63.16 -14.25 48.34
CA ARG A 664 -62.80 -15.51 49.04
C ARG A 664 -63.13 -15.49 50.53
N ALA A 665 -62.94 -14.35 51.21
CA ALA A 665 -63.33 -14.19 52.62
C ALA A 665 -64.85 -14.34 52.82
N ALA A 666 -65.66 -13.73 51.94
CA ALA A 666 -67.12 -13.87 51.97
C ALA A 666 -67.58 -15.33 51.77
N VAL A 667 -66.98 -16.06 50.82
CA VAL A 667 -67.30 -17.48 50.56
C VAL A 667 -66.85 -18.40 51.71
N ALA A 668 -65.73 -18.10 52.39
CA ALA A 668 -65.30 -18.83 53.57
C ALA A 668 -66.28 -18.66 54.75
N GLY A 669 -66.75 -17.44 55.01
CA GLY A 669 -67.76 -17.15 56.04
C GLY A 669 -69.12 -17.84 55.77
N LEU A 670 -69.49 -18.03 54.50
CA LEU A 670 -70.69 -18.79 54.11
C LEU A 670 -70.55 -20.31 54.28
N ARG A 671 -69.33 -20.86 54.24
CA ARG A 671 -69.09 -22.31 54.48
C ARG A 671 -69.05 -22.69 55.96
N GLN A 672 -68.80 -21.75 56.88
CA GLN A 672 -68.91 -21.99 58.33
C GLN A 672 -70.36 -21.90 58.87
N ARG A 673 -71.36 -21.64 58.02
CA ARG A 673 -72.79 -21.53 58.38
C ARG A 673 -73.65 -22.63 57.75
N ARG A 674 -73.09 -23.82 57.50
CA ARG A 674 -73.81 -25.03 57.09
C ARG A 674 -73.41 -26.21 57.95
#